data_AF-A0A2Z6QEU4-F1
#
_entry.id   AF-A0A2Z6QEU4-F1
#
_cell.length_a   1.000
_cell.length_b   1.000
_cell.length_c   1.000
_cell.angle_alpha   90.00
_cell.angle_beta   90.00
_cell.angle_gamma   90.00
#
_symmetry.space_group_name_H-M   'P 1'
#
loop_
_entity.id
_entity.type
_entity.pdbx_description
1 polymer ?
#
loop_
_entity_poly.entity_id
_entity_poly.type
_entity_poly.pdbx_seq_one_letter_code
_entity_poly.pdbx_strand_id
1 'polypeptide(L)'
;MHDTENKTEWINWIEEAIDKEHIKYFEYNEFNNFQEIGTGGFGKVYRANWKNLGKYFALKSFFRLDNVTVKEIVRELKIQRKVDYHDNIIRCHGITKFVPTESQNSHLQNYWLVMEYANSGSLRSYLEENFDKLTWDDKYNMAYQLACAVSCLHNEEIIHRDLHSCNILVHQNTIKLADFGLSKRIGASSNFQSKLFGMVPYVDPKIFNRRRNNNNKTQIYSLNKKSDVYSVGVLLWEISSGHPPFYIEGEEYDAGLAVEVLQGLRETVVSDTPENYVTIYTKCWDGEPDNRPTIHQVVDWLEMMITKADVMTENFQSSDKQEFDEASLSTSYSELRGELSQLIQNFDRMDTKEIESIAILNKQENLSTEKDFNMKVDQINDFIFKLLNKGFEVHLSKQKVIEYFNNHNINLQKIYDWLLNNQNNSNAIFLLGYFNYYGIITSVDYKEAFNLFINASEQDHVLAQFFVSDCYQNGYGIIKNERLAFKYYEKVANENLSSVQLNIGYCYNNGLGIQKDLQKAFYWYKKAVNNGNITAMYNLGYCYKNGIGIEKDYDKAFELYKQSAEGGYLHGIMMLGCCYDRGIGTKIDRQKAFELYQKSANLGQMVAQYNLALMYENGDGITKDIDKAIYWYKKSAEQGYYLAKNNLKNLIDKL
;
A
#
# COMPACT_ATOMS: atom_id res chain seq x y z
N MET A 1 -27.92 17.48 10.21
CA MET A 1 -27.60 18.92 10.22
C MET A 1 -26.51 19.32 11.23
N HIS A 2 -25.98 18.41 12.07
CA HIS A 2 -24.92 18.74 13.04
C HIS A 2 -23.46 18.62 12.53
N ASP A 3 -23.21 18.07 11.33
CA ASP A 3 -21.84 17.82 10.84
C ASP A 3 -21.22 18.97 10.02
N THR A 4 -22.01 19.95 9.59
CA THR A 4 -21.53 21.08 8.77
C THR A 4 -20.96 22.24 9.59
N GLU A 5 -21.30 22.36 10.88
CA GLU A 5 -20.77 23.42 11.75
C GLU A 5 -19.30 23.18 12.13
N ASN A 6 -18.90 21.93 12.39
CA ASN A 6 -17.54 21.62 12.86
C ASN A 6 -16.45 21.67 11.78
N LYS A 7 -16.78 21.39 10.50
CA LYS A 7 -15.79 21.48 9.41
C LYS A 7 -15.29 22.92 9.24
N THR A 8 -16.17 23.88 9.46
CA THR A 8 -15.89 25.31 9.36
C THR A 8 -14.88 25.76 10.42
N GLU A 9 -14.92 25.22 11.65
CA GLU A 9 -14.02 25.62 12.73
C GLU A 9 -12.54 25.28 12.43
N TRP A 10 -12.24 24.04 12.04
CA TRP A 10 -10.86 23.62 11.81
C TRP A 10 -10.26 24.24 10.54
N ILE A 11 -11.09 24.45 9.51
CA ILE A 11 -10.70 25.21 8.32
C ILE A 11 -10.36 26.65 8.73
N ASN A 12 -11.25 27.32 9.48
CA ASN A 12 -11.00 28.68 9.96
C ASN A 12 -9.72 28.76 10.78
N TRP A 13 -9.39 27.74 11.59
CA TRP A 13 -8.13 27.71 12.32
C TRP A 13 -6.91 27.70 11.38
N ILE A 14 -6.95 26.93 10.29
CA ILE A 14 -5.87 26.88 9.30
C ILE A 14 -5.75 28.23 8.59
N GLU A 15 -6.87 28.79 8.12
CA GLU A 15 -6.91 30.08 7.44
C GLU A 15 -6.39 31.20 8.36
N GLU A 16 -6.88 31.27 9.60
CA GLU A 16 -6.42 32.26 10.58
C GLU A 16 -4.93 32.10 10.89
N ALA A 17 -4.42 30.86 10.96
CA ALA A 17 -3.00 30.60 11.17
C ALA A 17 -2.14 31.02 9.97
N ILE A 18 -2.67 30.95 8.75
CA ILE A 18 -2.03 31.47 7.54
C ILE A 18 -2.06 33.00 7.56
N ASP A 19 -3.21 33.61 7.80
CA ASP A 19 -3.41 35.06 7.81
C ASP A 19 -2.58 35.77 8.88
N LYS A 20 -2.40 35.13 10.04
CA LYS A 20 -1.54 35.60 11.14
C LYS A 20 -0.07 35.20 11.00
N GLU A 21 0.31 34.63 9.86
CA GLU A 21 1.67 34.18 9.54
C GLU A 21 2.25 33.17 10.55
N HIS A 22 1.39 32.45 11.27
CA HIS A 22 1.81 31.35 12.16
C HIS A 22 2.16 30.08 11.37
N ILE A 23 1.65 29.95 10.15
CA ILE A 23 1.97 28.88 9.21
C ILE A 23 2.26 29.52 7.86
N LYS A 24 3.41 29.20 7.27
CA LYS A 24 3.75 29.67 5.94
C LYS A 24 2.84 29.04 4.90
N TYR A 25 2.20 29.88 4.09
CA TYR A 25 1.48 29.44 2.90
C TYR A 25 2.41 29.41 1.69
N PHE A 26 2.34 28.35 0.90
CA PHE A 26 3.05 28.18 -0.36
C PHE A 26 2.05 28.17 -1.51
N GLU A 27 2.28 29.01 -2.50
CA GLU A 27 1.47 29.01 -3.72
C GLU A 27 1.69 27.71 -4.50
N TYR A 28 0.61 26.96 -4.71
CA TYR A 28 0.70 25.63 -5.33
C TYR A 28 1.34 25.68 -6.72
N ASN A 29 1.00 26.69 -7.51
CA ASN A 29 1.50 26.86 -8.88
C ASN A 29 2.99 27.20 -8.96
N GLU A 30 3.64 27.52 -7.84
CA GLU A 30 5.08 27.73 -7.78
C GLU A 30 5.87 26.42 -7.61
N PHE A 31 5.18 25.31 -7.33
CA PHE A 31 5.78 23.98 -7.34
C PHE A 31 5.81 23.40 -8.75
N ASN A 32 6.88 22.67 -9.06
CA ASN A 32 7.04 21.97 -10.32
C ASN A 32 7.87 20.69 -10.12
N ASN A 33 8.08 19.92 -11.20
CA ASN A 33 8.82 18.66 -11.18
C ASN A 33 8.28 17.66 -10.14
N PHE A 34 6.95 17.49 -10.14
CA PHE A 34 6.26 16.57 -9.24
C PHE A 34 6.64 15.13 -9.57
N GLN A 35 7.17 14.42 -8.58
CA GLN A 35 7.38 12.98 -8.62
C GLN A 35 6.67 12.36 -7.43
N GLU A 36 5.79 11.40 -7.65
CA GLU A 36 5.19 10.62 -6.56
C GLU A 36 6.29 9.76 -5.91
N ILE A 37 6.48 9.93 -4.59
CA ILE A 37 7.51 9.22 -3.81
C ILE A 37 6.92 8.32 -2.72
N GLY A 38 5.59 8.32 -2.56
CA GLY A 38 4.91 7.43 -1.64
C GLY A 38 3.40 7.52 -1.77
N THR A 39 2.71 6.40 -1.60
CA THR A 39 1.24 6.34 -1.56
C THR A 39 0.80 5.59 -0.30
N GLY A 40 0.04 6.29 0.54
CA GLY A 40 -0.55 5.77 1.78
C GLY A 40 -2.04 5.46 1.63
N GLY A 41 -2.68 5.00 2.71
CA GLY A 41 -4.13 4.73 2.71
C GLY A 41 -5.00 5.99 2.63
N PHE A 42 -4.43 7.16 2.92
CA PHE A 42 -5.18 8.41 3.13
C PHE A 42 -4.71 9.54 2.22
N GLY A 43 -3.69 9.31 1.40
CA GLY A 43 -3.11 10.32 0.54
C GLY A 43 -1.81 9.87 -0.11
N LYS A 44 -1.19 10.80 -0.84
CA LYS A 44 0.07 10.58 -1.56
C LYS A 44 1.12 11.57 -1.07
N VAL A 45 2.38 11.25 -1.30
CA VAL A 45 3.51 12.15 -1.06
C VAL A 45 4.23 12.38 -2.38
N TYR A 46 4.44 13.64 -2.72
CA TYR A 46 5.14 14.06 -3.93
C TYR A 46 6.43 14.79 -3.57
N ARG A 47 7.53 14.47 -4.23
CA ARG A 47 8.68 15.38 -4.30
C ARG A 47 8.36 16.47 -5.30
N ALA A 48 8.56 17.73 -4.94
CA ALA A 48 8.41 18.86 -5.86
C ALA A 48 9.50 19.91 -5.61
N ASN A 49 9.91 20.60 -6.67
CA ASN A 49 10.82 21.75 -6.61
C ASN A 49 10.00 23.03 -6.49
N TRP A 50 10.36 23.92 -5.56
CA TRP A 50 9.69 25.20 -5.38
C TRP A 50 10.49 26.31 -6.08
N LYS A 51 9.84 27.08 -6.96
CA LYS A 51 10.42 28.22 -7.70
C LYS A 51 11.66 27.89 -8.55
N ASN A 52 11.87 26.63 -8.91
CA ASN A 52 13.09 26.17 -9.61
C ASN A 52 14.39 26.51 -8.86
N LEU A 53 14.34 26.69 -7.54
CA LEU A 53 15.51 27.09 -6.74
C LEU A 53 16.48 25.92 -6.48
N GLY A 54 16.20 24.73 -7.02
CA GLY A 54 16.96 23.50 -6.76
C GLY A 54 16.68 22.88 -5.38
N LYS A 55 15.78 23.47 -4.59
CA LYS A 55 15.34 22.94 -3.30
C LYS A 55 14.08 22.11 -3.47
N TYR A 56 14.15 20.85 -3.05
CA TYR A 56 13.02 19.93 -3.07
C TYR A 56 12.26 19.91 -1.74
N PHE A 57 10.94 19.75 -1.84
CA PHE A 57 10.00 19.58 -0.73
C PHE A 57 9.21 18.29 -0.93
N ALA A 58 8.77 17.70 0.17
CA ALA A 58 7.80 16.61 0.18
C ALA A 58 6.40 17.20 0.41
N LEU A 59 5.50 17.06 -0.57
CA LEU A 59 4.12 17.52 -0.53
C LEU A 59 3.21 16.34 -0.19
N LYS A 60 2.65 16.34 1.02
CA LYS A 60 1.70 15.31 1.47
C LYS A 60 0.27 15.75 1.15
N SER A 61 -0.34 15.05 0.20
CA SER A 61 -1.74 15.20 -0.20
C SER A 61 -2.65 14.28 0.61
N PHE A 62 -3.97 14.51 0.52
CA PHE A 62 -4.99 13.70 1.17
C PHE A 62 -6.10 13.34 0.17
N PHE A 63 -6.54 12.09 0.13
CA PHE A 63 -7.57 11.62 -0.81
C PHE A 63 -8.96 12.20 -0.50
N ARG A 64 -9.24 12.47 0.78
CA ARG A 64 -10.52 13.03 1.25
C ARG A 64 -10.29 14.01 2.39
N LEU A 65 -10.77 15.24 2.23
CA LEU A 65 -10.82 16.27 3.25
C LEU A 65 -12.21 16.35 3.88
N ASP A 66 -12.54 15.31 4.64
CA ASP A 66 -13.64 15.37 5.59
C ASP A 66 -13.23 16.11 6.87
N ASN A 67 -14.19 16.32 7.76
CA ASN A 67 -13.97 17.03 9.02
C ASN A 67 -12.91 16.34 9.91
N VAL A 68 -12.81 15.01 9.86
CA VAL A 68 -11.84 14.25 10.64
C VAL A 68 -10.43 14.49 10.09
N THR A 69 -10.25 14.42 8.77
CA THR A 69 -8.96 14.69 8.13
C THR A 69 -8.47 16.11 8.44
N VAL A 70 -9.34 17.13 8.32
CA VAL A 70 -8.94 18.53 8.61
C VAL A 70 -8.55 18.70 10.08
N LYS A 71 -9.33 18.13 11.01
CA LYS A 71 -9.01 18.16 12.44
C LYS A 71 -7.67 17.50 12.74
N GLU A 72 -7.38 16.36 12.12
CA GLU A 72 -6.12 15.66 12.33
C GLU A 72 -4.93 16.39 11.66
N ILE A 73 -5.13 17.09 10.54
CA ILE A 73 -4.13 18.02 9.97
C ILE A 73 -3.81 19.14 10.95
N VAL A 74 -4.82 19.80 11.53
CA VAL A 74 -4.62 20.85 12.55
C VAL A 74 -3.85 20.30 13.74
N ARG A 75 -4.17 19.07 14.18
CA ARG A 75 -3.44 18.41 15.26
C ARG A 75 -1.98 18.16 14.90
N GLU A 76 -1.70 17.68 13.69
CA GLU A 76 -0.34 17.46 13.21
C GLU A 76 0.47 18.77 13.19
N LEU A 77 -0.11 19.86 12.68
CA LEU A 77 0.51 21.18 12.64
C LEU A 77 0.82 21.71 14.04
N LYS A 78 -0.09 21.50 15.00
CA LYS A 78 0.13 21.88 16.41
C LYS A 78 1.26 21.06 17.04
N ILE A 79 1.37 19.78 16.70
CA ILE A 79 2.46 18.92 17.17
C ILE A 79 3.78 19.38 16.56
N GLN A 80 3.85 19.57 15.24
CA GLN A 80 5.02 20.03 14.51
C GLN A 80 5.63 21.28 15.14
N ARG A 81 4.82 22.29 15.47
CA ARG A 81 5.28 23.52 16.14
C ARG A 81 5.92 23.33 17.51
N LYS A 82 5.69 22.20 18.18
CA LYS A 82 6.31 21.89 19.46
C LYS A 82 7.67 21.21 19.31
N VAL A 83 7.97 20.63 18.16
CA VAL A 83 9.09 19.69 17.98
C VAL A 83 9.97 19.98 16.77
N ASP A 84 9.63 21.01 15.98
CA ASP A 84 10.35 21.43 14.77
C ASP A 84 11.78 21.93 15.00
N TYR A 85 12.14 22.17 16.27
CA TYR A 85 13.49 22.49 16.71
C TYR A 85 14.46 21.31 16.62
N HIS A 86 13.97 20.06 16.64
CA HIS A 86 14.84 18.88 16.70
C HIS A 86 15.26 18.42 15.29
N ASP A 87 16.57 18.28 15.07
CA ASP A 87 17.09 17.99 13.73
C ASP A 87 16.72 16.60 13.20
N ASN A 88 16.48 15.63 14.08
CA ASN A 88 16.00 14.30 13.68
C ASN A 88 14.48 14.19 13.46
N ILE A 89 13.77 15.30 13.30
CA ILE A 89 12.35 15.35 12.98
C ILE A 89 12.15 15.98 11.59
N ILE A 90 11.29 15.39 10.76
CA ILE A 90 10.89 16.00 9.48
C ILE A 90 10.17 17.30 9.74
N ARG A 91 10.77 18.41 9.26
CA ARG A 91 10.18 19.73 9.43
C ARG A 91 8.96 19.92 8.54
N CYS A 92 7.86 20.38 9.12
CA CYS A 92 6.74 20.93 8.36
C CYS A 92 7.01 22.41 8.03
N HIS A 93 7.32 22.71 6.78
CA HIS A 93 7.59 24.07 6.33
C HIS A 93 6.34 24.93 6.17
N GLY A 94 5.18 24.32 5.96
CA GLY A 94 3.93 25.06 5.79
C GLY A 94 2.85 24.26 5.06
N ILE A 95 1.94 24.98 4.42
CA ILE A 95 0.77 24.41 3.73
C ILE A 95 0.65 25.00 2.33
N THR A 96 0.13 24.20 1.39
CA THR A 96 -0.32 24.68 0.08
C THR A 96 -1.76 24.24 -0.19
N LYS A 97 -2.46 24.96 -1.07
CA LYS A 97 -3.83 24.66 -1.48
C LYS A 97 -3.84 24.23 -2.94
N PHE A 98 -4.27 23.00 -3.20
CA PHE A 98 -4.55 22.52 -4.54
C PHE A 98 -6.04 22.69 -4.87
N VAL A 99 -6.32 23.32 -6.01
CA VAL A 99 -7.68 23.47 -6.55
C VAL A 99 -7.72 22.78 -7.93
N PRO A 100 -8.46 21.67 -8.10
CA PRO A 100 -8.58 21.01 -9.39
C PRO A 100 -9.28 21.93 -10.42
N THR A 101 -8.69 22.06 -11.60
CA THR A 101 -9.14 22.98 -12.68
C THR A 101 -10.50 22.64 -13.30
N GLU A 102 -11.10 21.48 -12.98
CA GLU A 102 -12.37 21.01 -13.59
C GLU A 102 -13.58 21.04 -12.65
N SER A 103 -13.45 21.46 -11.39
CA SER A 103 -14.61 21.55 -10.48
C SER A 103 -15.20 22.96 -10.44
N GLN A 104 -16.39 23.17 -11.02
CA GLN A 104 -17.21 24.37 -10.79
C GLN A 104 -17.73 24.49 -9.33
N ASN A 105 -17.36 23.57 -8.44
CA ASN A 105 -17.63 23.67 -7.01
C ASN A 105 -16.44 24.31 -6.29
N SER A 106 -16.55 25.60 -5.98
CA SER A 106 -15.57 26.41 -5.23
C SER A 106 -15.33 25.98 -3.76
N HIS A 107 -15.87 24.84 -3.33
CA HIS A 107 -15.83 24.36 -1.94
C HIS A 107 -14.86 23.20 -1.67
N LEU A 108 -14.15 22.69 -2.67
CA LEU A 108 -13.17 21.60 -2.54
C LEU A 108 -11.73 22.13 -2.55
N GLN A 109 -11.39 22.96 -1.56
CA GLN A 109 -9.98 23.32 -1.31
C GLN A 109 -9.26 22.10 -0.74
N ASN A 110 -8.16 21.68 -1.37
CA ASN A 110 -7.34 20.59 -0.86
C ASN A 110 -6.07 21.12 -0.18
N TYR A 111 -6.02 21.08 1.16
CA TYR A 111 -4.81 21.41 1.93
C TYR A 111 -3.78 20.28 1.85
N TRP A 112 -2.56 20.62 1.45
CA TRP A 112 -1.43 19.70 1.44
C TRP A 112 -0.34 20.23 2.39
N LEU A 113 0.33 19.32 3.10
CA LEU A 113 1.45 19.67 3.97
C LEU A 113 2.72 19.80 3.12
N VAL A 114 3.45 20.90 3.29
CA VAL A 114 4.76 21.14 2.66
C VAL A 114 5.83 20.77 3.68
N MET A 115 6.53 19.67 3.45
CA MET A 115 7.43 19.05 4.41
C MET A 115 8.87 18.99 3.87
N GLU A 116 9.83 18.85 4.78
CA GLU A 116 11.23 18.56 4.45
C GLU A 116 11.33 17.28 3.60
N TYR A 117 12.16 17.33 2.56
CA TYR A 117 12.38 16.17 1.68
C TYR A 117 13.59 15.35 2.17
N ALA A 118 13.33 14.12 2.60
CA ALA A 118 14.36 13.13 2.89
C ALA A 118 14.74 12.37 1.61
N ASN A 119 15.99 12.49 1.17
CA ASN A 119 16.41 12.01 -0.15
C ASN A 119 16.79 10.52 -0.19
N SER A 120 16.93 9.87 0.97
CA SER A 120 17.36 8.46 1.05
C SER A 120 16.19 7.51 1.38
N GLY A 121 14.95 7.99 1.28
CA GLY A 121 13.75 7.18 1.46
C GLY A 121 13.43 6.85 2.92
N SER A 122 12.66 5.78 3.12
CA SER A 122 12.36 5.25 4.45
C SER A 122 13.53 4.44 5.02
N LEU A 123 13.61 4.28 6.34
CA LEU A 123 14.62 3.47 6.99
C LEU A 123 14.61 2.03 6.45
N ARG A 124 13.41 1.48 6.18
CA ARG A 124 13.28 0.13 5.60
C ARG A 124 14.02 0.03 4.26
N SER A 125 13.65 0.88 3.31
CA SER A 125 14.27 0.90 1.97
C SER A 125 15.75 1.26 2.03
N TYR A 126 16.13 2.14 2.96
CA TYR A 126 17.52 2.53 3.14
C TYR A 126 18.39 1.36 3.61
N LEU A 127 17.91 0.59 4.59
CA LEU A 127 18.59 -0.61 5.06
C LEU A 127 18.68 -1.65 3.94
N GLU A 128 17.58 -1.93 3.24
CA GLU A 128 17.57 -2.87 2.10
C GLU A 128 18.64 -2.55 1.04
N GLU A 129 18.89 -1.27 0.76
CA GLU A 129 19.83 -0.85 -0.28
C GLU A 129 21.28 -0.63 0.21
N ASN A 130 21.48 -0.35 1.50
CA ASN A 130 22.76 0.13 2.01
C ASN A 130 23.30 -0.64 3.21
N PHE A 131 22.61 -1.67 3.72
CA PHE A 131 23.00 -2.38 4.93
C PHE A 131 24.45 -2.90 4.91
N ASP A 132 24.89 -3.48 3.79
CA ASP A 132 26.26 -4.01 3.62
C ASP A 132 27.35 -2.92 3.69
N LYS A 133 26.97 -1.65 3.52
CA LYS A 133 27.88 -0.49 3.61
C LYS A 133 27.88 0.14 5.00
N LEU A 134 26.92 -0.23 5.87
CA LEU A 134 26.78 0.37 7.20
C LEU A 134 27.72 -0.31 8.19
N THR A 135 28.61 0.50 8.76
CA THR A 135 29.41 0.09 9.90
C THR A 135 28.56 0.03 11.18
N TRP A 136 29.10 -0.54 12.25
CA TRP A 136 28.43 -0.49 13.55
C TRP A 136 28.31 0.94 14.08
N ASP A 137 29.27 1.82 13.78
CA ASP A 137 29.20 3.23 14.17
C ASP A 137 28.04 3.95 13.46
N ASP A 138 27.83 3.66 12.17
CA ASP A 138 26.65 4.16 11.44
C ASP A 138 25.35 3.68 12.10
N LYS A 139 25.27 2.37 12.41
CA LYS A 139 24.09 1.76 13.05
C LYS A 139 23.84 2.33 14.44
N TYR A 140 24.88 2.60 15.23
CA TYR A 140 24.76 3.26 16.54
C TYR A 140 24.29 4.69 16.41
N ASN A 141 24.83 5.45 15.46
CA ASN A 141 24.41 6.82 15.22
C ASN A 141 22.94 6.88 14.78
N MET A 142 22.50 5.99 13.90
CA MET A 142 21.10 5.88 13.50
C MET A 142 20.20 5.53 14.69
N ALA A 143 20.59 4.55 15.50
CA ALA A 143 19.87 4.16 16.71
C ALA A 143 19.73 5.31 17.71
N TYR A 144 20.83 6.01 17.97
CA TYR A 144 20.89 7.15 18.88
C TYR A 144 20.00 8.30 18.40
N GLN A 145 20.11 8.67 17.13
CA GLN A 145 19.28 9.72 16.52
C GLN A 145 17.79 9.39 16.57
N LEU A 146 17.42 8.13 16.32
CA LEU A 146 16.04 7.65 16.46
C LEU A 146 15.55 7.80 17.92
N ALA A 147 16.35 7.36 18.89
CA ALA A 147 16.01 7.47 20.31
C ALA A 147 15.88 8.94 20.75
N CYS A 148 16.76 9.83 20.28
CA CYS A 148 16.69 11.28 20.51
C CYS A 148 15.41 11.89 19.94
N ALA A 149 15.02 11.53 18.71
CA ALA A 149 13.78 12.00 18.10
C ALA A 149 12.54 11.60 18.94
N VAL A 150 12.48 10.34 19.41
CA VAL A 150 11.38 9.87 20.26
C VAL A 150 11.44 10.51 21.65
N SER A 151 12.63 10.75 22.20
CA SER A 151 12.83 11.47 23.46
C SER A 151 12.30 12.91 23.38
N CYS A 152 12.56 13.61 22.27
CA CYS A 152 12.01 14.93 22.00
C CYS A 152 10.47 14.92 22.06
N LEU A 153 9.82 13.95 21.41
CA LEU A 153 8.35 13.81 21.50
C LEU A 153 7.89 13.58 22.94
N HIS A 154 8.57 12.70 23.69
CA HIS A 154 8.16 12.36 25.05
C HIS A 154 8.34 13.51 26.03
N ASN A 155 9.34 14.38 25.84
CA ASN A 155 9.52 15.61 26.63
C ASN A 155 8.34 16.56 26.48
N GLU A 156 7.75 16.63 25.28
CA GLU A 156 6.57 17.43 24.97
C GLU A 156 5.23 16.70 25.27
N GLU A 157 5.30 15.59 26.01
CA GLU A 157 4.17 14.71 26.35
C GLU A 157 3.43 14.13 25.13
N ILE A 158 4.12 14.05 23.99
CA ILE A 158 3.62 13.45 22.76
C ILE A 158 3.94 11.95 22.75
N ILE A 159 2.98 11.14 22.30
CA ILE A 159 3.12 9.70 22.13
C ILE A 159 2.87 9.40 20.66
N HIS A 160 3.84 8.81 19.97
CA HIS A 160 3.82 8.61 18.52
C HIS A 160 2.76 7.57 18.12
N ARG A 161 2.73 6.43 18.84
CA ARG A 161 1.78 5.31 18.69
C ARG A 161 1.85 4.54 17.38
N ASP A 162 2.70 4.94 16.45
CA ASP A 162 2.81 4.35 15.10
C ASP A 162 4.26 4.34 14.59
N LEU A 163 5.22 4.04 15.47
CA LEU A 163 6.62 3.94 15.08
C LEU A 163 6.85 2.61 14.35
N HIS A 164 7.37 2.69 13.13
CA HIS A 164 7.82 1.56 12.30
C HIS A 164 8.75 2.09 11.21
N SER A 165 9.52 1.23 10.55
CA SER A 165 10.61 1.67 9.67
C SER A 165 10.15 2.45 8.44
N CYS A 166 8.89 2.30 8.00
CA CYS A 166 8.33 3.15 6.95
C CYS A 166 7.99 4.60 7.39
N ASN A 167 7.88 4.89 8.69
CA ASN A 167 7.65 6.24 9.25
C ASN A 167 8.97 6.91 9.71
N ILE A 168 10.08 6.18 9.65
CA ILE A 168 11.42 6.74 9.85
C ILE A 168 12.00 6.98 8.46
N LEU A 169 12.46 8.20 8.18
CA LEU A 169 13.12 8.54 6.93
C LEU A 169 14.62 8.71 7.15
N VAL A 170 15.40 8.60 6.08
CA VAL A 170 16.83 8.86 6.07
C VAL A 170 17.12 10.00 5.10
N HIS A 171 17.87 11.00 5.58
CA HIS A 171 18.36 12.11 4.77
C HIS A 171 19.85 12.25 5.01
N GLN A 172 20.68 11.96 3.98
CA GLN A 172 22.13 12.06 4.09
C GLN A 172 22.68 11.32 5.33
N ASN A 173 22.33 10.03 5.47
CA ASN A 173 22.67 9.16 6.61
C ASN A 173 22.14 9.64 7.99
N THR A 174 21.27 10.65 8.03
CA THR A 174 20.64 11.14 9.26
C THR A 174 19.20 10.66 9.36
N ILE A 175 18.82 10.16 10.53
CA ILE A 175 17.44 9.76 10.84
C ILE A 175 16.54 10.98 10.92
N LYS A 176 15.36 10.86 10.32
CA LYS A 176 14.30 11.86 10.31
C LYS A 176 12.96 11.18 10.62
N LEU A 177 12.45 11.39 11.83
CA LEU A 177 11.14 10.89 12.25
C LEU A 177 10.03 11.65 11.52
N ALA A 178 9.09 10.93 10.92
CA ALA A 178 7.98 11.47 10.15
C ALA A 178 6.64 10.90 10.64
N ASP A 179 5.55 11.58 10.27
CA ASP A 179 4.15 11.17 10.50
C ASP A 179 3.83 10.82 11.95
N PHE A 180 3.43 11.81 12.76
CA PHE A 180 3.19 11.63 14.19
C PHE A 180 1.87 10.93 14.51
N GLY A 181 1.60 9.80 13.84
CA GLY A 181 0.38 9.02 13.93
C GLY A 181 -0.81 9.67 13.22
N LEU A 182 -0.59 10.65 12.34
CA LEU A 182 -1.64 11.29 11.54
C LEU A 182 -2.36 10.24 10.70
N SER A 183 -1.60 9.43 9.95
CA SER A 183 -2.15 8.37 9.10
C SER A 183 -2.96 7.36 9.90
N LYS A 184 -2.48 6.95 11.08
CA LYS A 184 -3.20 6.05 11.98
C LYS A 184 -4.51 6.64 12.50
N ARG A 185 -4.52 7.93 12.87
CA ARG A 185 -5.72 8.60 13.40
C ARG A 185 -6.80 8.79 12.34
N ILE A 186 -6.41 9.13 11.10
CA ILE A 186 -7.33 9.18 9.95
C ILE A 186 -7.85 7.77 9.60
N GLY A 187 -7.01 6.75 9.76
CA GLY A 187 -7.41 5.34 9.57
C GLY A 187 -8.38 4.80 10.61
N ALA A 188 -8.18 5.15 11.88
CA ALA A 188 -9.05 4.69 12.97
C ALA A 188 -10.51 5.14 12.82
N SER A 189 -10.76 6.30 12.17
CA SER A 189 -12.11 6.80 11.90
C SER A 189 -12.81 6.18 10.69
N SER A 190 -12.09 5.45 9.83
CA SER A 190 -12.63 4.99 8.54
C SER A 190 -13.04 3.50 8.49
N ASN A 191 -13.16 2.80 9.64
CA ASN A 191 -13.43 1.36 9.73
C ASN A 191 -12.52 0.47 8.85
N PHE A 192 -11.38 1.00 8.39
CA PHE A 192 -10.42 0.30 7.55
C PHE A 192 -9.53 -0.59 8.44
N GLN A 193 -9.96 -1.85 8.63
CA GLN A 193 -9.22 -2.85 9.41
C GLN A 193 -7.98 -3.42 8.68
N SER A 194 -7.80 -3.16 7.39
CA SER A 194 -6.86 -3.91 6.53
C SER A 194 -5.37 -3.58 6.68
N LYS A 195 -4.98 -2.64 7.56
CA LYS A 195 -3.55 -2.29 7.78
C LYS A 195 -3.02 -2.56 9.18
N LEU A 196 -3.83 -3.15 10.07
CA LEU A 196 -3.36 -3.50 11.40
C LEU A 196 -2.31 -4.60 11.38
N PHE A 197 -2.34 -5.48 10.37
CA PHE A 197 -1.45 -6.64 10.33
C PHE A 197 -0.02 -6.31 9.89
N GLY A 198 0.18 -5.48 8.85
CA GLY A 198 1.51 -5.07 8.36
C GLY A 198 2.43 -4.33 9.35
N MET A 199 1.89 -3.95 10.52
CA MET A 199 2.62 -3.27 11.59
C MET A 199 2.64 -4.06 12.91
N VAL A 200 2.09 -5.29 12.95
CA VAL A 200 2.00 -6.13 14.15
C VAL A 200 3.31 -6.22 14.93
N PRO A 201 4.48 -6.45 14.30
CA PRO A 201 5.74 -6.59 15.04
C PRO A 201 6.12 -5.37 15.87
N TYR A 202 5.81 -4.17 15.37
CA TYR A 202 6.22 -2.90 15.98
C TYR A 202 5.28 -2.42 17.07
N VAL A 203 4.10 -3.02 17.22
CA VAL A 203 3.07 -2.54 18.13
C VAL A 203 3.17 -3.25 19.47
N ASP A 204 3.03 -2.47 20.56
CA ASP A 204 3.02 -2.98 21.94
C ASP A 204 2.04 -4.16 22.10
N PRO A 205 2.50 -5.37 22.46
CA PRO A 205 1.68 -6.58 22.50
C PRO A 205 0.47 -6.44 23.42
N LYS A 206 0.54 -5.63 24.47
CA LYS A 206 -0.58 -5.41 25.41
C LYS A 206 -1.83 -4.87 24.72
N ILE A 207 -1.72 -4.24 23.55
CA ILE A 207 -2.89 -3.78 22.77
C ILE A 207 -3.80 -4.94 22.31
N PHE A 208 -3.23 -6.13 22.13
CA PHE A 208 -3.95 -7.32 21.67
C PHE A 208 -4.73 -8.00 22.82
N ASN A 209 -4.43 -7.66 24.07
CA ASN A 209 -5.08 -8.22 25.25
C ASN A 209 -6.45 -7.55 25.52
N ARG A 210 -7.49 -7.98 24.81
CA ARG A 210 -8.87 -7.53 25.06
C ARG A 210 -9.50 -8.35 26.18
N ARG A 211 -9.63 -7.78 27.37
CA ARG A 211 -10.41 -8.37 28.47
C ARG A 211 -11.83 -7.81 28.51
N ARG A 212 -12.83 -8.70 28.51
CA ARG A 212 -14.23 -8.36 28.81
C ARG A 212 -14.44 -8.52 30.31
N ASN A 213 -14.84 -7.47 31.00
CA ASN A 213 -15.27 -7.59 32.40
C ASN A 213 -16.71 -8.11 32.48
N ASN A 214 -17.11 -8.66 33.63
CA ASN A 214 -18.43 -9.27 33.89
C ASN A 214 -19.65 -8.36 33.59
N ASN A 215 -19.43 -7.06 33.35
CA ASN A 215 -20.44 -6.07 32.97
C ASN A 215 -20.44 -5.74 31.45
N ASN A 216 -19.87 -6.59 30.59
CA ASN A 216 -19.71 -6.37 29.15
C ASN A 216 -18.93 -5.08 28.76
N LYS A 217 -18.20 -4.46 29.69
CA LYS A 217 -17.27 -3.36 29.38
C LYS A 217 -15.90 -3.94 29.02
N THR A 218 -15.44 -3.65 27.81
CA THR A 218 -14.09 -3.99 27.32
C THR A 218 -13.09 -3.05 27.99
N GLN A 219 -12.13 -3.59 28.76
CA GLN A 219 -11.01 -2.79 29.23
C GLN A 219 -9.99 -2.70 28.08
N ILE A 220 -9.82 -1.49 27.54
CA ILE A 220 -8.93 -1.23 26.40
C ILE A 220 -7.61 -0.71 26.95
N TYR A 221 -6.51 -1.41 26.70
CA TYR A 221 -5.17 -0.92 26.99
C TYR A 221 -4.91 0.37 26.18
N SER A 222 -4.52 1.45 26.85
CA SER A 222 -4.15 2.70 26.18
C SER A 222 -2.65 2.72 25.95
N LEU A 223 -2.25 2.84 24.68
CA LEU A 223 -0.85 3.06 24.30
C LEU A 223 -0.28 4.28 25.03
N ASN A 224 0.91 4.11 25.57
CA ASN A 224 1.60 5.11 26.38
C ASN A 224 3.07 5.28 25.89
N LYS A 225 3.88 6.08 26.60
CA LYS A 225 5.31 6.28 26.26
C LYS A 225 6.11 4.96 26.20
N LYS A 226 5.80 3.99 27.06
CA LYS A 226 6.44 2.65 27.04
C LYS A 226 6.03 1.83 25.82
N SER A 227 4.89 2.13 25.20
CA SER A 227 4.51 1.52 23.92
C SER A 227 5.40 2.01 22.77
N ASP A 228 5.76 3.30 22.75
CA ASP A 228 6.73 3.81 21.76
C ASP A 228 8.13 3.20 22.00
N VAL A 229 8.54 3.01 23.26
CA VAL A 229 9.81 2.35 23.60
C VAL A 229 9.86 0.90 23.07
N TYR A 230 8.74 0.17 23.11
CA TYR A 230 8.64 -1.14 22.48
C TYR A 230 8.93 -1.08 20.99
N SER A 231 8.27 -0.16 20.27
CA SER A 231 8.51 0.04 18.83
C SER A 231 9.95 0.45 18.52
N VAL A 232 10.57 1.28 19.37
CA VAL A 232 12.00 1.61 19.28
C VAL A 232 12.85 0.36 19.41
N GLY A 233 12.57 -0.54 20.36
CA GLY A 233 13.29 -1.81 20.49
C GLY A 233 13.25 -2.64 19.20
N VAL A 234 12.08 -2.78 18.59
CA VAL A 234 11.93 -3.50 17.31
C VAL A 234 12.68 -2.80 16.17
N LEU A 235 12.66 -1.47 16.12
CA LEU A 235 13.42 -0.69 15.14
C LEU A 235 14.94 -0.81 15.31
N LEU A 236 15.42 -0.84 16.56
CA LEU A 236 16.84 -1.09 16.83
C LEU A 236 17.26 -2.48 16.36
N TRP A 237 16.41 -3.49 16.60
CA TRP A 237 16.65 -4.82 16.05
C TRP A 237 16.69 -4.80 14.51
N GLU A 238 15.77 -4.09 13.85
CA GLU A 238 15.74 -3.96 12.37
C GLU A 238 16.99 -3.25 11.83
N ILE A 239 17.50 -2.22 12.54
CA ILE A 239 18.77 -1.56 12.22
C ILE A 239 19.95 -2.55 12.35
N SER A 240 19.90 -3.47 13.32
CA SER A 240 20.94 -4.49 13.47
C SER A 240 20.86 -5.61 12.43
N SER A 241 19.66 -5.98 11.98
CA SER A 241 19.41 -7.12 11.09
C SER A 241 19.44 -6.76 9.61
N GLY A 242 19.09 -5.51 9.27
CA GLY A 242 18.95 -5.04 7.89
C GLY A 242 17.67 -5.50 7.21
N HIS A 243 16.79 -6.24 7.90
CA HIS A 243 15.56 -6.77 7.33
C HIS A 243 14.35 -6.56 8.25
N PRO A 244 13.12 -6.55 7.70
CA PRO A 244 11.92 -6.35 8.50
C PRO A 244 11.72 -7.49 9.54
N PRO A 245 11.10 -7.18 10.70
CA PRO A 245 10.89 -8.14 11.79
C PRO A 245 9.81 -9.17 11.45
N PHE A 246 10.11 -10.44 11.68
CA PHE A 246 9.34 -11.63 11.35
C PHE A 246 9.06 -11.77 9.86
N TYR A 247 9.93 -11.21 9.01
CA TYR A 247 9.77 -11.30 7.56
C TYR A 247 10.03 -12.72 7.07
N ILE A 248 9.02 -13.30 6.43
CA ILE A 248 9.12 -14.54 5.68
C ILE A 248 8.68 -14.21 4.25
N GLU A 249 9.53 -14.54 3.27
CA GLU A 249 9.26 -14.25 1.86
C GLU A 249 7.92 -14.85 1.42
N GLY A 250 7.01 -14.00 0.93
CA GLY A 250 5.68 -14.41 0.47
C GLY A 250 4.60 -14.55 1.55
N GLU A 251 4.90 -14.29 2.83
CA GLU A 251 3.92 -14.29 3.92
C GLU A 251 3.59 -12.87 4.40
N GLU A 252 2.30 -12.56 4.52
CA GLU A 252 1.85 -11.35 5.21
C GLU A 252 1.76 -11.62 6.71
N TYR A 253 2.07 -10.62 7.53
CA TYR A 253 1.74 -10.69 8.96
C TYR A 253 0.24 -10.95 9.10
N ASP A 254 -0.13 -11.81 10.06
CA ASP A 254 -1.51 -12.20 10.28
C ASP A 254 -1.91 -12.09 11.76
N ALA A 255 -3.11 -12.56 12.08
CA ALA A 255 -3.57 -12.59 13.46
C ALA A 255 -2.83 -13.62 14.33
N GLY A 256 -2.24 -14.64 13.71
CA GLY A 256 -1.40 -15.64 14.39
C GLY A 256 -0.16 -14.98 14.97
N LEU A 257 0.57 -14.23 14.16
CA LEU A 257 1.76 -13.49 14.61
C LEU A 257 1.45 -12.54 15.78
N ALA A 258 0.30 -11.86 15.75
CA ALA A 258 -0.12 -10.99 16.85
C ALA A 258 -0.34 -11.75 18.16
N VAL A 259 -0.87 -12.98 18.10
CA VAL A 259 -1.04 -13.87 19.26
C VAL A 259 0.31 -14.38 19.75
N GLU A 260 1.20 -14.77 18.85
CA GLU A 260 2.53 -15.26 19.20
C GLU A 260 3.38 -14.15 19.86
N VAL A 261 3.40 -12.95 19.30
CA VAL A 261 4.08 -11.78 19.88
C VAL A 261 3.50 -11.41 21.25
N LEU A 262 2.17 -11.52 21.43
CA LEU A 262 1.51 -11.37 22.72
C LEU A 262 1.93 -12.46 23.72
N GLN A 263 2.17 -13.69 23.26
CA GLN A 263 2.64 -14.82 24.07
C GLN A 263 4.14 -14.77 24.37
N GLY A 264 4.87 -13.79 23.81
CA GLY A 264 6.28 -13.58 24.09
C GLY A 264 7.22 -13.95 22.95
N LEU A 265 6.70 -14.29 21.76
CA LEU A 265 7.53 -14.44 20.57
C LEU A 265 8.30 -13.15 20.32
N ARG A 266 9.62 -13.27 20.19
CA ARG A 266 10.55 -12.20 19.84
C ARG A 266 11.48 -12.71 18.76
N GLU A 267 12.06 -11.76 18.05
CA GLU A 267 13.07 -12.08 17.06
C GLU A 267 14.33 -12.67 17.69
N THR A 268 15.03 -13.46 16.89
CA THR A 268 16.31 -14.04 17.31
C THR A 268 17.42 -12.98 17.31
N VAL A 269 18.43 -13.18 18.15
CA VAL A 269 19.60 -12.29 18.17
C VAL A 269 20.36 -12.45 16.86
N VAL A 270 20.59 -11.34 16.17
CA VAL A 270 21.36 -11.31 14.92
C VAL A 270 22.84 -11.58 15.21
N SER A 271 23.46 -12.45 14.42
CA SER A 271 24.89 -12.73 14.52
C SER A 271 25.72 -11.46 14.38
N ASP A 272 26.85 -11.38 15.08
CA ASP A 272 27.78 -10.23 15.06
C ASP A 272 27.18 -8.91 15.57
N THR A 273 26.02 -8.94 16.24
CA THR A 273 25.47 -7.78 16.95
C THR A 273 26.11 -7.62 18.33
N PRO A 274 26.69 -6.45 18.65
CA PRO A 274 27.35 -6.21 19.92
C PRO A 274 26.42 -6.38 21.12
N GLU A 275 26.89 -7.09 22.15
CA GLU A 275 26.09 -7.56 23.30
C GLU A 275 25.36 -6.43 24.04
N ASN A 276 26.00 -5.27 24.18
CA ASN A 276 25.38 -4.10 24.78
C ASN A 276 24.19 -3.59 23.95
N TYR A 277 24.28 -3.63 22.61
CA TYR A 277 23.19 -3.24 21.72
C TYR A 277 22.04 -4.25 21.78
N VAL A 278 22.35 -5.55 21.82
CA VAL A 278 21.37 -6.62 22.08
C VAL A 278 20.61 -6.35 23.37
N THR A 279 21.33 -6.02 24.44
CA THR A 279 20.75 -5.72 25.75
C THR A 279 19.79 -4.53 25.69
N ILE A 280 20.12 -3.48 24.91
CA ILE A 280 19.26 -2.31 24.77
C ILE A 280 17.94 -2.68 24.09
N TYR A 281 17.99 -3.25 22.88
CA TYR A 281 16.75 -3.53 22.15
C TYR A 281 15.90 -4.61 22.83
N THR A 282 16.53 -5.58 23.50
CA THR A 282 15.81 -6.62 24.23
C THR A 282 15.08 -6.11 25.47
N LYS A 283 15.66 -5.13 26.18
CA LYS A 283 14.96 -4.44 27.28
C LYS A 283 13.82 -3.57 26.77
N CYS A 284 13.99 -2.94 25.60
CA CYS A 284 12.97 -2.09 25.00
C CYS A 284 11.70 -2.87 24.61
N TRP A 285 11.84 -4.08 24.04
CA TRP A 285 10.69 -4.87 23.58
C TRP A 285 10.13 -5.87 24.62
N ASP A 286 10.40 -5.65 25.92
CA ASP A 286 9.85 -6.49 26.99
C ASP A 286 8.31 -6.59 26.90
N GLY A 287 7.77 -7.78 27.17
CA GLY A 287 6.33 -8.03 27.11
C GLY A 287 5.53 -7.23 28.15
N GLU A 288 6.16 -6.84 29.27
CA GLU A 288 5.57 -6.00 30.31
C GLU A 288 6.05 -4.54 30.17
N PRO A 289 5.16 -3.58 29.87
CA PRO A 289 5.52 -2.17 29.71
C PRO A 289 6.29 -1.56 30.88
N ASP A 290 6.01 -1.99 32.11
CA ASP A 290 6.66 -1.48 33.32
C ASP A 290 8.13 -1.91 33.44
N ASN A 291 8.52 -3.02 32.80
CA ASN A 291 9.90 -3.50 32.76
C ASN A 291 10.76 -2.77 31.72
N ARG A 292 10.14 -2.12 30.73
CA ARG A 292 10.85 -1.41 29.67
C ARG A 292 11.55 -0.17 30.25
N PRO A 293 12.70 0.26 29.70
CA PRO A 293 13.35 1.50 30.09
C PRO A 293 12.50 2.73 29.73
N THR A 294 12.86 3.91 30.23
CA THR A 294 12.40 5.17 29.62
C THR A 294 13.20 5.43 28.34
N ILE A 295 12.66 6.25 27.44
CA ILE A 295 13.42 6.61 26.22
C ILE A 295 14.71 7.37 26.57
N HIS A 296 14.73 8.17 27.65
CA HIS A 296 15.94 8.84 28.15
C HIS A 296 17.03 7.84 28.52
N GLN A 297 16.70 6.77 29.23
CA GLN A 297 17.66 5.71 29.55
C GLN A 297 18.22 5.03 28.29
N VAL A 298 17.39 4.86 27.25
CA VAL A 298 17.84 4.31 25.97
C VAL A 298 18.80 5.25 25.26
N VAL A 299 18.53 6.56 25.27
CA VAL A 299 19.43 7.61 24.76
C VAL A 299 20.76 7.55 25.50
N ASP A 300 20.75 7.59 26.83
CA ASP A 300 21.96 7.53 27.66
C ASP A 300 22.80 6.28 27.35
N TRP A 301 22.16 5.12 27.20
CA TRP A 301 22.86 3.86 26.88
C TRP A 301 23.49 3.87 25.49
N LEU A 302 22.79 4.41 24.48
CA LEU A 302 23.32 4.51 23.12
C LEU A 302 24.45 5.54 23.02
N GLU A 303 24.34 6.67 23.73
CA GLU A 303 25.39 7.68 23.83
C GLU A 303 26.67 7.11 24.49
N MET A 304 26.52 6.32 25.55
CA MET A 304 27.63 5.62 26.19
C MET A 304 28.33 4.63 25.26
N MET A 305 27.65 4.09 24.24
CA MET A 305 28.26 3.18 23.27
C MET A 305 29.08 3.95 22.24
N ILE A 306 28.58 5.09 21.75
CA ILE A 306 29.29 5.97 20.82
C ILE A 306 30.57 6.51 21.49
N THR A 307 30.44 7.09 22.69
CA THR A 307 31.57 7.68 23.42
C THR A 307 32.66 6.66 23.81
N LYS A 308 32.31 5.41 24.10
CA LYS A 308 33.30 4.35 24.38
C LYS A 308 34.05 3.90 23.12
N ALA A 309 33.40 3.91 21.95
CA ALA A 309 34.06 3.63 20.68
C ALA A 309 35.12 4.69 20.38
N ASP A 310 34.80 5.98 20.62
CA ASP A 310 35.73 7.10 20.43
C ASP A 310 36.96 7.00 21.35
N VAL A 311 36.77 6.71 22.64
CA VAL A 311 37.86 6.58 23.63
C VAL A 311 38.78 5.38 23.36
N MET A 312 38.27 4.27 22.82
CA MET A 312 39.13 3.14 22.42
C MET A 312 39.95 3.46 21.17
N THR A 313 39.45 4.33 20.30
CA THR A 313 40.13 4.78 19.07
C THR A 313 41.26 5.78 19.38
N GLU A 314 41.07 6.67 20.35
CA GLU A 314 42.10 7.61 20.83
C GLU A 314 43.25 6.93 21.61
N ASN A 315 42.96 5.84 22.35
CA ASN A 315 43.98 5.10 23.10
C ASN A 315 44.96 4.31 22.21
N PHE A 316 44.63 4.08 20.93
CA PHE A 316 45.56 3.51 19.95
C PHE A 316 46.46 4.56 19.29
N GLN A 317 46.14 5.86 19.41
CA GLN A 317 46.92 6.94 18.81
C GLN A 317 47.86 7.66 19.80
N SER A 318 47.80 7.35 21.09
CA SER A 318 48.61 8.01 22.14
C SER A 318 49.75 7.15 22.65
N SER A 319 50.74 6.92 21.78
CA SER A 319 52.13 6.69 22.19
C SER A 319 53.05 7.62 21.43
N ASP A 320 53.00 8.92 21.73
CA ASP A 320 54.17 9.79 21.81
C ASP A 320 53.82 11.14 22.47
N LYS A 321 54.85 11.73 23.09
CA LYS A 321 54.80 12.68 24.22
C LYS A 321 54.40 14.13 23.89
N GLN A 322 53.78 14.78 24.90
CA GLN A 322 53.89 16.17 25.43
C GLN A 322 54.50 17.25 24.51
N GLU A 323 53.94 18.46 24.38
CA GLU A 323 53.77 19.49 25.43
C GLU A 323 52.83 20.64 24.95
N PHE A 324 52.20 21.37 25.89
CA PHE A 324 51.26 22.48 25.68
C PHE A 324 51.94 23.79 25.24
N ASP A 325 51.25 24.62 24.43
CA ASP A 325 51.01 26.04 24.75
C ASP A 325 49.95 26.71 23.85
N GLU A 326 49.20 27.65 24.45
CA GLU A 326 48.09 28.42 23.90
C GLU A 326 48.50 29.42 22.80
N ALA A 327 47.67 29.58 21.74
CA ALA A 327 47.08 30.87 21.32
C ALA A 327 46.46 30.85 19.91
N SER A 328 45.27 31.46 19.84
CA SER A 328 44.71 32.25 18.71
C SER A 328 44.48 31.64 17.32
N LEU A 329 43.19 31.59 16.98
CA LEU A 329 42.56 31.92 15.70
C LEU A 329 43.44 32.11 14.44
N SER A 330 42.99 31.37 13.41
CA SER A 330 43.25 31.48 11.97
C SER A 330 44.22 30.44 11.38
N THR A 331 43.64 29.58 10.53
CA THR A 331 44.14 29.08 9.23
C THR A 331 44.13 27.55 9.13
N SER A 332 43.16 26.99 8.40
CA SER A 332 43.38 25.76 7.61
C SER A 332 42.38 25.70 6.45
N TYR A 333 42.71 26.43 5.38
CA TYR A 333 42.21 26.17 4.01
C TYR A 333 43.37 25.62 3.14
N SER A 334 44.43 25.13 3.80
CA SER A 334 45.73 24.81 3.20
C SER A 334 46.00 23.30 3.10
N GLU A 335 45.37 22.47 3.94
CA GLU A 335 45.62 21.02 3.95
C GLU A 335 44.79 20.27 2.89
N LEU A 336 43.56 20.71 2.63
CA LEU A 336 42.70 20.16 1.57
C LEU A 336 43.26 20.33 0.14
N ARG A 337 44.20 21.27 -0.06
CA ARG A 337 44.80 21.52 -1.39
C ARG A 337 45.95 20.55 -1.70
N GLY A 338 46.58 19.98 -0.68
CA GLY A 338 47.64 18.97 -0.83
C GLY A 338 47.08 17.62 -1.25
N GLU A 339 45.99 17.19 -0.61
CA GLU A 339 45.34 15.90 -0.87
C GLU A 339 44.66 15.85 -2.25
N LEU A 340 44.03 16.95 -2.67
CA LEU A 340 43.43 17.05 -4.01
C LEU A 340 44.48 16.96 -5.12
N SER A 341 45.69 17.48 -4.86
CA SER A 341 46.78 17.46 -5.86
C SER A 341 47.44 16.09 -6.00
N GLN A 342 47.45 15.28 -4.94
CA GLN A 342 47.87 13.87 -5.01
C GLN A 342 46.82 12.99 -5.70
N LEU A 343 45.53 13.27 -5.49
CA LEU A 343 44.45 12.55 -6.17
C LEU A 343 44.47 12.78 -7.68
N ILE A 344 44.75 14.02 -8.12
CA ILE A 344 44.86 14.38 -9.55
C ILE A 344 46.09 13.73 -10.20
N GLN A 345 47.23 13.64 -9.48
CA GLN A 345 48.42 12.93 -10.00
C GLN A 345 48.24 11.41 -10.11
N ASN A 346 47.31 10.82 -9.35
CA ASN A 346 46.98 9.40 -9.45
C ASN A 346 46.07 9.09 -10.65
N PHE A 347 45.30 10.06 -11.15
CA PHE A 347 44.48 9.90 -12.35
C PHE A 347 45.30 9.87 -13.65
N ASP A 348 46.45 10.55 -13.69
CA ASP A 348 47.34 10.58 -14.86
C ASP A 348 48.19 9.29 -15.04
N ARG A 349 48.01 8.27 -14.18
CA ARG A 349 48.80 7.03 -14.16
C ARG A 349 48.02 5.73 -14.43
N MET A 350 46.72 5.79 -14.74
CA MET A 350 45.97 4.57 -15.10
C MET A 350 46.36 4.08 -16.50
N ASP A 351 46.86 2.85 -16.56
CA ASP A 351 47.27 2.20 -17.80
C ASP A 351 46.04 1.72 -18.60
N THR A 352 46.11 1.82 -19.93
CA THR A 352 44.96 1.63 -20.83
C THR A 352 44.31 0.24 -20.78
N LYS A 353 44.98 -0.75 -20.17
CA LYS A 353 44.46 -2.12 -19.96
C LYS A 353 43.47 -2.25 -18.80
N GLU A 354 43.53 -1.39 -17.78
CA GLU A 354 42.57 -1.43 -16.67
C GLU A 354 41.20 -0.85 -17.08
N ILE A 355 41.20 0.13 -18.00
CA ILE A 355 39.98 0.72 -18.57
C ILE A 355 39.22 -0.30 -19.43
N GLU A 356 39.92 -1.11 -20.24
CA GLU A 356 39.29 -2.22 -21.00
C GLU A 356 38.71 -3.30 -20.07
N SER A 357 39.35 -3.54 -18.93
CA SER A 357 38.89 -4.53 -17.95
C SER A 357 37.61 -4.07 -17.23
N ILE A 358 37.53 -2.79 -16.85
CA ILE A 358 36.32 -2.16 -16.29
C ILE A 358 35.18 -2.12 -17.32
N ALA A 359 35.49 -1.86 -18.60
CA ALA A 359 34.51 -1.88 -19.66
C ALA A 359 33.92 -3.29 -19.92
N ILE A 360 34.74 -4.34 -19.79
CA ILE A 360 34.28 -5.74 -19.92
C ILE A 360 33.45 -6.17 -18.71
N LEU A 361 33.86 -5.80 -17.49
CA LEU A 361 33.12 -6.05 -16.24
C LEU A 361 31.74 -5.36 -16.26
N ASN A 362 31.67 -4.07 -16.62
CA ASN A 362 30.41 -3.34 -16.75
C ASN A 362 29.49 -3.94 -17.84
N LYS A 363 30.06 -4.51 -18.91
CA LYS A 363 29.29 -5.15 -19.98
C LYS A 363 28.74 -6.52 -19.55
N GLN A 364 29.48 -7.26 -18.73
CA GLN A 364 29.02 -8.53 -18.14
C GLN A 364 27.98 -8.31 -17.04
N GLU A 365 28.13 -7.27 -16.23
CA GLU A 365 27.17 -6.88 -15.19
C GLU A 365 25.85 -6.38 -15.80
N ASN A 366 25.91 -5.58 -16.87
CA ASN A 366 24.74 -5.18 -17.66
C ASN A 366 24.03 -6.36 -18.33
N LEU A 367 24.78 -7.35 -18.86
CA LEU A 367 24.18 -8.58 -19.40
C LEU A 367 23.49 -9.44 -18.32
N SER A 368 24.05 -9.46 -17.11
CA SER A 368 23.50 -10.23 -15.99
C SER A 368 22.19 -9.61 -15.47
N THR A 369 22.12 -8.28 -15.42
CA THR A 369 20.94 -7.51 -15.02
C THR A 369 19.85 -7.54 -16.09
N GLU A 370 20.19 -7.48 -17.39
CA GLU A 370 19.22 -7.67 -18.47
C GLU A 370 18.58 -9.08 -18.46
N LYS A 371 19.37 -10.12 -18.19
CA LYS A 371 18.84 -11.49 -18.06
C LYS A 371 17.92 -11.63 -16.85
N ASP A 372 18.26 -10.99 -15.73
CA ASP A 372 17.43 -10.99 -14.51
C ASP A 372 16.07 -10.32 -14.75
N PHE A 373 16.04 -9.17 -15.45
CA PHE A 373 14.77 -8.50 -15.78
C PHE A 373 13.90 -9.29 -16.75
N ASN A 374 14.48 -9.91 -17.79
CA ASN A 374 13.73 -10.77 -18.70
C ASN A 374 13.04 -11.92 -17.94
N MET A 375 13.78 -12.60 -17.06
CA MET A 375 13.23 -13.68 -16.25
C MET A 375 12.08 -13.21 -15.35
N LYS A 376 12.22 -12.03 -14.73
CA LYS A 376 11.15 -11.42 -13.92
C LYS A 376 9.91 -11.09 -14.75
N VAL A 377 10.09 -10.53 -15.95
CA VAL A 377 8.97 -10.22 -16.86
C VAL A 377 8.22 -11.48 -17.27
N ASP A 378 8.92 -12.58 -17.54
CA ASP A 378 8.30 -13.87 -17.86
C ASP A 378 7.49 -14.42 -16.67
N GLN A 379 8.06 -14.37 -15.46
CA GLN A 379 7.37 -14.78 -14.23
C GLN A 379 6.09 -13.97 -13.96
N ILE A 380 6.13 -12.65 -14.22
CA ILE A 380 4.97 -11.76 -14.07
C ILE A 380 3.90 -12.10 -15.09
N ASN A 381 4.28 -12.39 -16.34
CA ASN A 381 3.36 -12.84 -17.38
C ASN A 381 2.65 -14.14 -16.97
N ASP A 382 3.41 -15.13 -16.49
CA ASP A 382 2.86 -16.38 -15.98
C ASP A 382 1.91 -16.16 -14.79
N PHE A 383 2.25 -15.22 -13.90
CA PHE A 383 1.40 -14.85 -12.79
C PHE A 383 0.07 -14.23 -13.26
N ILE A 384 0.11 -13.28 -14.20
CA ILE A 384 -1.09 -12.67 -14.80
C ILE A 384 -1.95 -13.74 -15.49
N PHE A 385 -1.33 -14.67 -16.21
CA PHE A 385 -2.02 -15.80 -16.82
C PHE A 385 -2.75 -16.67 -15.79
N LYS A 386 -2.11 -16.98 -14.66
CA LYS A 386 -2.74 -17.72 -13.53
C LYS A 386 -3.89 -16.93 -12.90
N LEU A 387 -3.77 -15.61 -12.75
CA LEU A 387 -4.82 -14.76 -12.21
C LEU A 387 -6.06 -14.73 -13.10
N LEU A 388 -5.86 -14.53 -14.41
CA LEU A 388 -6.96 -14.57 -15.38
C LEU A 388 -7.61 -15.95 -15.45
N ASN A 389 -6.85 -17.03 -15.26
CA ASN A 389 -7.43 -18.37 -15.18
C ASN A 389 -8.31 -18.60 -13.95
N LYS A 390 -7.98 -17.99 -12.82
CA LYS A 390 -8.85 -18.03 -11.64
C LYS A 390 -10.14 -17.23 -11.84
N GLY A 391 -10.12 -16.20 -12.69
CA GLY A 391 -11.31 -15.40 -13.02
C GLY A 391 -11.65 -14.34 -11.97
N PHE A 392 -10.63 -13.69 -11.40
CA PHE A 392 -10.81 -12.56 -10.49
C PHE A 392 -11.36 -11.31 -11.20
N GLU A 393 -12.06 -10.45 -10.46
CA GLU A 393 -12.50 -9.16 -10.97
C GLU A 393 -11.31 -8.25 -11.32
N VAL A 394 -11.52 -7.38 -12.31
CA VAL A 394 -10.51 -6.51 -12.93
C VAL A 394 -9.71 -5.69 -11.89
N HIS A 395 -10.37 -5.10 -10.90
CA HIS A 395 -9.70 -4.31 -9.86
C HIS A 395 -8.84 -5.16 -8.92
N LEU A 396 -9.27 -6.38 -8.62
CA LEU A 396 -8.54 -7.31 -7.77
C LEU A 396 -7.31 -7.87 -8.50
N SER A 397 -7.41 -8.06 -9.82
CA SER A 397 -6.28 -8.47 -10.66
C SER A 397 -5.15 -7.43 -10.66
N LYS A 398 -5.48 -6.13 -10.76
CA LYS A 398 -4.47 -5.05 -10.63
C LYS A 398 -3.77 -5.10 -9.27
N GLN A 399 -4.53 -5.21 -8.18
CA GLN A 399 -3.99 -5.24 -6.82
C GLN A 399 -3.04 -6.42 -6.62
N LYS A 400 -3.45 -7.62 -7.04
CA LYS A 400 -2.62 -8.82 -6.91
C LYS A 400 -1.32 -8.75 -7.70
N VAL A 401 -1.34 -8.11 -8.87
CA VAL A 401 -0.11 -7.88 -9.63
C VAL A 401 0.82 -6.93 -8.88
N ILE A 402 0.31 -5.82 -8.33
CA ILE A 402 1.11 -4.89 -7.51
C ILE A 402 1.66 -5.59 -6.26
N GLU A 403 0.85 -6.40 -5.58
CA GLU A 403 1.27 -7.23 -4.44
C GLU A 403 2.37 -8.21 -4.87
N TYR A 404 2.27 -8.82 -6.04
CA TYR A 404 3.32 -9.70 -6.58
C TYR A 404 4.66 -8.96 -6.71
N PHE A 405 4.66 -7.74 -7.27
CA PHE A 405 5.86 -6.90 -7.34
C PHE A 405 6.45 -6.63 -5.96
N ASN A 406 5.60 -6.24 -5.00
CA ASN A 406 6.02 -5.93 -3.63
C ASN A 406 6.59 -7.17 -2.93
N ASN A 407 5.94 -8.33 -3.07
CA ASN A 407 6.32 -9.56 -2.37
C ASN A 407 7.62 -10.17 -2.91
N HIS A 408 7.96 -9.91 -4.17
CA HIS A 408 9.21 -10.39 -4.80
C HIS A 408 10.31 -9.31 -4.82
N ASN A 409 10.13 -8.21 -4.06
CA ASN A 409 11.07 -7.08 -4.00
C ASN A 409 11.44 -6.51 -5.38
N ILE A 410 10.48 -6.56 -6.33
CA ILE A 410 10.68 -6.06 -7.69
C ILE A 410 10.33 -4.58 -7.71
N ASN A 411 11.34 -3.72 -7.86
CA ASN A 411 11.12 -2.28 -7.99
C ASN A 411 10.35 -1.97 -9.29
N LEU A 412 9.08 -1.60 -9.10
CA LEU A 412 8.12 -1.26 -10.13
C LEU A 412 8.66 -0.19 -11.10
N GLN A 413 9.29 0.87 -10.60
CA GLN A 413 9.87 1.93 -11.43
C GLN A 413 11.02 1.41 -12.28
N LYS A 414 11.96 0.63 -11.70
CA LYS A 414 13.09 0.05 -12.44
C LYS A 414 12.61 -0.87 -13.57
N ILE A 415 11.61 -1.73 -13.30
CA ILE A 415 11.01 -2.56 -14.35
C ILE A 415 10.35 -1.70 -15.41
N TYR A 416 9.59 -0.68 -15.05
CA TYR A 416 8.96 0.20 -16.02
C TYR A 416 9.96 0.90 -16.93
N ASP A 417 11.03 1.47 -16.37
CA ASP A 417 12.10 2.11 -17.13
C ASP A 417 12.83 1.11 -18.05
N TRP A 418 13.00 -0.14 -17.58
CA TRP A 418 13.55 -1.22 -18.40
C TRP A 418 12.61 -1.58 -19.55
N LEU A 419 11.31 -1.71 -19.30
CA LEU A 419 10.29 -2.04 -20.31
C LEU A 419 10.21 -0.99 -21.42
N LEU A 420 10.36 0.30 -21.09
CA LEU A 420 10.39 1.39 -22.08
C LEU A 420 11.50 1.22 -23.11
N ASN A 421 12.64 0.65 -22.70
CA ASN A 421 13.83 0.51 -23.55
C ASN A 421 13.97 -0.89 -24.17
N ASN A 422 13.17 -1.88 -23.75
CA ASN A 422 13.34 -3.30 -24.11
C ASN A 422 12.09 -3.90 -24.79
N GLN A 423 11.58 -3.22 -25.81
CA GLN A 423 10.37 -3.62 -26.55
C GLN A 423 10.63 -4.67 -27.66
N ASN A 424 11.66 -5.50 -27.53
CA ASN A 424 12.00 -6.53 -28.51
C ASN A 424 11.38 -7.90 -28.18
N ASN A 425 10.85 -8.07 -26.96
CA ASN A 425 10.23 -9.29 -26.46
C ASN A 425 8.72 -9.05 -26.27
N SER A 426 7.88 -9.94 -26.81
CA SER A 426 6.42 -9.82 -26.70
C SER A 426 5.91 -9.81 -25.25
N ASN A 427 6.55 -10.51 -24.31
CA ASN A 427 6.21 -10.48 -22.88
C ASN A 427 6.46 -9.10 -22.25
N ALA A 428 7.53 -8.42 -22.67
CA ALA A 428 7.86 -7.07 -22.24
C ALA A 428 6.89 -6.04 -22.84
N ILE A 429 6.63 -6.14 -24.15
CA ILE A 429 5.64 -5.29 -24.83
C ILE A 429 4.26 -5.44 -24.18
N PHE A 430 3.83 -6.68 -23.94
CA PHE A 430 2.57 -6.94 -23.26
C PHE A 430 2.54 -6.31 -21.86
N LEU A 431 3.58 -6.50 -21.05
CA LEU A 431 3.60 -5.99 -19.68
C LEU A 431 3.59 -4.46 -19.63
N LEU A 432 4.27 -3.80 -20.57
CA LEU A 432 4.19 -2.35 -20.74
C LEU A 432 2.76 -1.91 -21.13
N GLY A 433 2.11 -2.65 -22.02
CA GLY A 433 0.70 -2.43 -22.36
C GLY A 433 -0.21 -2.60 -21.15
N TYR A 434 0.03 -3.62 -20.32
CA TYR A 434 -0.69 -3.89 -19.09
C TYR A 434 -0.55 -2.73 -18.09
N PHE A 435 0.64 -2.14 -17.97
CA PHE A 435 0.86 -0.99 -17.10
C PHE A 435 0.08 0.24 -17.56
N ASN A 436 0.04 0.51 -18.87
CA ASN A 436 -0.75 1.61 -19.44
C ASN A 436 -2.25 1.35 -19.30
N TYR A 437 -2.71 0.12 -19.52
CA TYR A 437 -4.13 -0.25 -19.42
C TYR A 437 -4.67 -0.03 -18.01
N TYR A 438 -3.89 -0.41 -16.99
CA TYR A 438 -4.29 -0.30 -15.59
C TYR A 438 -3.84 0.99 -14.90
N GLY A 439 -2.96 1.79 -15.51
CA GLY A 439 -2.31 2.92 -14.85
C GLY A 439 -1.48 2.46 -13.65
N ILE A 440 -0.52 1.56 -13.91
CA ILE A 440 0.49 1.12 -12.95
C ILE A 440 1.72 1.99 -13.20
N ILE A 441 2.14 2.78 -12.19
CA ILE A 441 3.18 3.82 -12.26
C ILE A 441 2.82 5.01 -13.16
N THR A 442 2.17 4.77 -14.29
CA THR A 442 1.67 5.78 -15.23
C THR A 442 0.17 6.07 -15.02
N SER A 443 -0.33 7.14 -15.64
CA SER A 443 -1.78 7.33 -15.81
C SER A 443 -2.35 6.29 -16.77
N VAL A 444 -3.64 5.97 -16.63
CA VAL A 444 -4.33 5.09 -17.59
C VAL A 444 -4.25 5.69 -18.99
N ASP A 445 -3.66 4.95 -19.93
CA ASP A 445 -3.63 5.26 -21.35
C ASP A 445 -4.06 4.03 -22.15
N TYR A 446 -5.37 3.95 -22.41
CA TYR A 446 -5.91 2.83 -23.16
C TYR A 446 -5.45 2.80 -24.62
N LYS A 447 -5.12 3.96 -25.21
CA LYS A 447 -4.72 4.02 -26.63
C LYS A 447 -3.32 3.43 -26.78
N GLU A 448 -2.40 3.84 -25.92
CA GLU A 448 -1.05 3.27 -25.91
C GLU A 448 -1.07 1.79 -25.53
N ALA A 449 -1.85 1.43 -24.50
CA ALA A 449 -2.03 0.03 -24.12
C ALA A 449 -2.52 -0.83 -25.30
N PHE A 450 -3.54 -0.36 -26.02
CA PHE A 450 -4.08 -1.08 -27.19
C PHE A 450 -3.01 -1.29 -28.27
N ASN A 451 -2.22 -0.26 -28.59
CA ASN A 451 -1.16 -0.36 -29.60
C ASN A 451 -0.10 -1.39 -29.18
N LEU A 452 0.32 -1.37 -27.91
CA LEU A 452 1.27 -2.34 -27.36
C LEU A 452 0.70 -3.76 -27.38
N PHE A 453 -0.58 -3.94 -27.02
CA PHE A 453 -1.22 -5.25 -27.09
C PHE A 453 -1.35 -5.76 -28.53
N ILE A 454 -1.64 -4.91 -29.51
CA ILE A 454 -1.64 -5.31 -30.92
C ILE A 454 -0.24 -5.77 -31.35
N ASN A 455 0.81 -5.03 -31.01
CA ASN A 455 2.18 -5.40 -31.35
C ASN A 455 2.58 -6.74 -30.71
N ALA A 456 2.33 -6.93 -29.41
CA ALA A 456 2.60 -8.22 -28.76
C ALA A 456 1.72 -9.36 -29.33
N SER A 457 0.48 -9.06 -29.72
CA SER A 457 -0.45 -10.02 -30.33
C SER A 457 0.00 -10.51 -31.71
N GLU A 458 0.66 -9.65 -32.50
CA GLU A 458 1.26 -10.02 -33.80
C GLU A 458 2.40 -11.03 -33.64
N GLN A 459 2.99 -11.13 -32.45
CA GLN A 459 3.98 -12.12 -32.05
C GLN A 459 3.35 -13.33 -31.32
N ASP A 460 2.05 -13.56 -31.54
CA ASP A 460 1.25 -14.64 -30.96
C ASP A 460 1.19 -14.71 -29.42
N HIS A 461 1.40 -13.58 -28.74
CA HIS A 461 1.28 -13.51 -27.29
C HIS A 461 -0.17 -13.67 -26.81
N VAL A 462 -0.44 -14.75 -26.06
CA VAL A 462 -1.80 -15.14 -25.64
C VAL A 462 -2.50 -14.08 -24.80
N LEU A 463 -1.83 -13.51 -23.78
CA LEU A 463 -2.43 -12.47 -22.94
C LEU A 463 -2.74 -11.20 -23.74
N ALA A 464 -1.82 -10.75 -24.60
CA ALA A 464 -2.04 -9.60 -25.47
C ALA A 464 -3.27 -9.80 -26.37
N GLN A 465 -3.44 -10.98 -26.96
CA GLN A 465 -4.64 -11.30 -27.76
C GLN A 465 -5.94 -11.26 -26.93
N PHE A 466 -5.90 -11.69 -25.67
CA PHE A 466 -7.02 -11.52 -24.74
C PHE A 466 -7.32 -10.04 -24.48
N PHE A 467 -6.32 -9.21 -24.19
CA PHE A 467 -6.52 -7.79 -23.93
C PHE A 467 -6.94 -6.99 -25.18
N VAL A 468 -6.47 -7.37 -26.38
CA VAL A 468 -6.99 -6.83 -27.65
C VAL A 468 -8.49 -7.11 -27.79
N SER A 469 -8.93 -8.32 -27.44
CA SER A 469 -10.35 -8.69 -27.44
C SER A 469 -11.16 -7.81 -26.48
N ASP A 470 -10.65 -7.60 -25.27
CA ASP A 470 -11.29 -6.73 -24.27
C ASP A 470 -11.36 -5.26 -24.73
N CYS A 471 -10.28 -4.74 -25.31
CA CYS A 471 -10.25 -3.41 -25.91
C CYS A 471 -11.32 -3.23 -26.99
N TYR A 472 -11.47 -4.19 -27.90
CA TYR A 472 -12.54 -4.14 -28.91
C TYR A 472 -13.93 -4.30 -28.29
N GLN A 473 -14.09 -5.11 -27.25
CA GLN A 473 -15.39 -5.33 -26.61
C GLN A 473 -15.90 -4.07 -25.89
N ASN A 474 -15.00 -3.35 -25.21
CA ASN A 474 -15.34 -2.22 -24.36
C ASN A 474 -15.06 -0.85 -25.00
N GLY A 475 -14.28 -0.82 -26.08
CA GLY A 475 -13.85 0.43 -26.74
C GLY A 475 -12.68 1.11 -26.02
N TYR A 476 -11.80 0.34 -25.36
CA TYR A 476 -10.62 0.88 -24.68
C TYR A 476 -9.50 1.14 -25.68
N GLY A 477 -9.20 2.41 -25.93
CA GLY A 477 -8.13 2.84 -26.83
C GLY A 477 -8.46 2.73 -28.32
N ILE A 478 -9.59 2.13 -28.65
CA ILE A 478 -10.07 1.87 -30.01
C ILE A 478 -11.59 1.94 -30.07
N ILE A 479 -12.17 2.09 -31.26
CA ILE A 479 -13.62 2.03 -31.45
C ILE A 479 -14.11 0.62 -31.11
N LYS A 480 -15.15 0.53 -30.27
CA LYS A 480 -15.81 -0.72 -29.89
C LYS A 480 -16.23 -1.52 -31.14
N ASN A 481 -15.85 -2.79 -31.20
CA ASN A 481 -16.17 -3.73 -32.27
C ASN A 481 -16.30 -5.17 -31.74
N GLU A 482 -17.53 -5.56 -31.41
CA GLU A 482 -17.82 -6.87 -30.81
C GLU A 482 -17.47 -8.05 -31.74
N ARG A 483 -17.56 -7.87 -33.06
CA ARG A 483 -17.21 -8.92 -34.04
C ARG A 483 -15.71 -9.18 -34.06
N LEU A 484 -14.89 -8.14 -34.01
CA LEU A 484 -13.43 -8.30 -33.90
C LEU A 484 -13.06 -8.85 -32.53
N ALA A 485 -13.69 -8.39 -31.45
CA ALA A 485 -13.49 -8.95 -30.11
C ALA A 485 -13.71 -10.47 -30.11
N PHE A 486 -14.85 -10.93 -30.65
CA PHE A 486 -15.15 -12.36 -30.75
C PHE A 486 -14.10 -13.12 -31.58
N LYS A 487 -13.68 -12.57 -32.72
CA LYS A 487 -12.66 -13.18 -33.57
C LYS A 487 -11.33 -13.39 -32.84
N TYR A 488 -10.89 -12.43 -32.04
CA TYR A 488 -9.67 -12.58 -31.23
C TYR A 488 -9.86 -13.57 -30.09
N TYR A 489 -11.00 -13.56 -29.38
CA TYR A 489 -11.29 -14.60 -28.39
C TYR A 489 -11.26 -16.01 -28.99
N GLU A 490 -11.86 -16.19 -30.17
CA GLU A 490 -11.87 -17.48 -30.87
C GLU A 490 -10.46 -17.95 -31.22
N LYS A 491 -9.55 -17.02 -31.61
CA LYS A 491 -8.14 -17.33 -31.92
C LYS A 491 -7.43 -18.00 -30.74
N VAL A 492 -7.68 -17.57 -29.49
CA VAL A 492 -7.02 -18.08 -28.27
C VAL A 492 -7.88 -19.03 -27.43
N ALA A 493 -9.02 -19.48 -27.95
CA ALA A 493 -9.99 -20.29 -27.20
C ALA A 493 -9.45 -21.66 -26.70
N ASN A 494 -8.38 -22.14 -27.34
CA ASN A 494 -7.74 -23.43 -27.05
C ASN A 494 -6.48 -23.33 -26.18
N GLU A 495 -6.00 -22.11 -25.87
CA GLU A 495 -4.79 -21.87 -25.08
C GLU A 495 -5.02 -22.04 -23.56
N ASN A 496 -6.00 -22.84 -23.16
CA ASN A 496 -6.41 -23.08 -21.78
C ASN A 496 -6.73 -21.84 -20.92
N LEU A 497 -6.83 -20.64 -21.51
CA LEU A 497 -7.17 -19.41 -20.80
C LEU A 497 -8.69 -19.36 -20.51
N SER A 498 -9.08 -19.68 -19.28
CA SER A 498 -10.48 -19.83 -18.87
C SER A 498 -11.27 -18.52 -18.95
N SER A 499 -10.61 -17.36 -18.82
CA SER A 499 -11.24 -16.04 -19.03
C SER A 499 -11.67 -15.82 -20.48
N VAL A 500 -10.90 -16.32 -21.46
CA VAL A 500 -11.32 -16.32 -22.87
C VAL A 500 -12.55 -17.19 -23.05
N GLN A 501 -12.52 -18.42 -22.51
CA GLN A 501 -13.63 -19.37 -22.60
C GLN A 501 -14.91 -18.81 -21.97
N LEU A 502 -14.78 -18.14 -20.81
CA LEU A 502 -15.85 -17.39 -20.16
C LEU A 502 -16.43 -16.31 -21.08
N ASN A 503 -15.58 -15.49 -21.72
CA ASN A 503 -16.00 -14.42 -22.61
C ASN A 503 -16.66 -14.95 -23.89
N ILE A 504 -16.18 -16.05 -24.46
CA ILE A 504 -16.84 -16.73 -25.59
C ILE A 504 -18.24 -17.20 -25.17
N GLY A 505 -18.37 -17.80 -23.99
CA GLY A 505 -19.66 -18.18 -23.44
C GLY A 505 -20.60 -16.99 -23.30
N TYR A 506 -20.08 -15.84 -22.83
CA TYR A 506 -20.82 -14.59 -22.72
C TYR A 506 -21.24 -14.00 -24.07
N CYS A 507 -20.37 -14.05 -25.08
CA CYS A 507 -20.71 -13.66 -26.46
C CYS A 507 -21.85 -14.52 -27.02
N TYR A 508 -21.79 -15.84 -26.88
CA TYR A 508 -22.86 -16.72 -27.32
C TYR A 508 -24.16 -16.53 -26.54
N ASN A 509 -24.10 -16.26 -25.24
CA ASN A 509 -25.30 -16.03 -24.42
C ASN A 509 -26.06 -14.76 -24.83
N ASN A 510 -25.33 -13.71 -25.22
CA ASN A 510 -25.88 -12.39 -25.50
C ASN A 510 -25.96 -12.05 -27.00
N GLY A 511 -25.30 -12.81 -27.87
CA GLY A 511 -25.21 -12.53 -29.30
C GLY A 511 -24.23 -11.40 -29.65
N LEU A 512 -23.13 -11.26 -28.90
CA LEU A 512 -22.15 -10.18 -29.07
C LEU A 512 -21.08 -10.60 -30.09
N GLY A 513 -21.07 -9.96 -31.26
CA GLY A 513 -20.13 -10.27 -32.34
C GLY A 513 -20.36 -11.60 -33.07
N ILE A 514 -21.28 -12.44 -32.57
CA ILE A 514 -21.65 -13.75 -33.10
C ILE A 514 -23.15 -13.99 -32.89
N GLN A 515 -23.76 -14.88 -33.66
CA GLN A 515 -25.16 -15.27 -33.44
C GLN A 515 -25.33 -15.92 -32.05
N LYS A 516 -26.37 -15.51 -31.33
CA LYS A 516 -26.73 -16.04 -30.01
C LYS A 516 -26.99 -17.55 -30.09
N ASP A 517 -26.35 -18.31 -29.21
CA ASP A 517 -26.47 -19.77 -29.10
C ASP A 517 -26.28 -20.20 -27.63
N LEU A 518 -27.40 -20.50 -26.96
CA LEU A 518 -27.38 -20.81 -25.53
C LEU A 518 -26.72 -22.17 -25.22
N GLN A 519 -26.74 -23.13 -26.14
CA GLN A 519 -26.08 -24.43 -25.93
C GLN A 519 -24.56 -24.27 -26.00
N LYS A 520 -24.06 -23.48 -26.95
CA LYS A 520 -22.64 -23.13 -26.99
C LYS A 520 -22.21 -22.28 -25.80
N ALA A 521 -23.05 -21.33 -25.36
CA ALA A 521 -22.78 -20.57 -24.14
C ALA A 521 -22.56 -21.49 -22.93
N PHE A 522 -23.49 -22.43 -22.71
CA PHE A 522 -23.39 -23.43 -21.65
C PHE A 522 -22.11 -24.28 -21.78
N TYR A 523 -21.81 -24.78 -22.98
CA TYR A 523 -20.60 -25.56 -23.26
C TYR A 523 -19.33 -24.80 -22.86
N TRP A 524 -19.20 -23.53 -23.25
CA TRP A 524 -18.02 -22.73 -22.97
C TRP A 524 -17.90 -22.35 -21.49
N TYR A 525 -19.01 -22.03 -20.81
CA TYR A 525 -19.00 -21.84 -19.36
C TYR A 525 -18.57 -23.12 -18.64
N LYS A 526 -19.06 -24.29 -19.05
CA LYS A 526 -18.63 -25.57 -18.48
C LYS A 526 -17.13 -25.83 -18.70
N LYS A 527 -16.60 -25.52 -19.89
CA LYS A 527 -15.17 -25.63 -20.19
C LYS A 527 -14.34 -24.73 -19.27
N ALA A 528 -14.76 -23.48 -19.08
CA ALA A 528 -14.09 -22.52 -18.18
C ALA A 528 -14.12 -22.96 -16.70
N VAL A 529 -15.23 -23.56 -16.24
CA VAL A 529 -15.34 -24.13 -14.88
C VAL A 529 -14.38 -25.29 -14.67
N ASN A 530 -14.21 -26.17 -15.66
CA ASN A 530 -13.24 -27.27 -15.58
C ASN A 530 -11.79 -26.77 -15.44
N ASN A 531 -11.51 -25.53 -15.86
CA ASN A 531 -10.23 -24.86 -15.68
C ASN A 531 -10.16 -23.99 -14.40
N GLY A 532 -11.14 -24.11 -13.49
CA GLY A 532 -11.11 -23.48 -12.17
C GLY A 532 -11.57 -22.01 -12.13
N ASN A 533 -12.26 -21.51 -13.15
CA ASN A 533 -12.69 -20.12 -13.20
C ASN A 533 -13.91 -19.84 -12.30
N ILE A 534 -13.73 -19.01 -11.28
CA ILE A 534 -14.76 -18.73 -10.27
C ILE A 534 -15.94 -17.90 -10.80
N THR A 535 -15.70 -17.04 -11.80
CA THR A 535 -16.75 -16.27 -12.46
C THR A 535 -17.58 -17.17 -13.39
N ALA A 536 -16.93 -18.11 -14.08
CA ALA A 536 -17.62 -19.12 -14.88
C ALA A 536 -18.50 -20.04 -14.01
N MET A 537 -18.08 -20.37 -12.78
CA MET A 537 -18.90 -21.14 -11.84
C MET A 537 -20.23 -20.43 -11.56
N TYR A 538 -20.19 -19.11 -11.31
CA TYR A 538 -21.40 -18.30 -11.16
C TYR A 538 -22.27 -18.33 -12.42
N ASN A 539 -21.70 -18.12 -13.61
CA ASN A 539 -22.48 -18.11 -14.86
C ASN A 539 -23.08 -19.48 -15.17
N LEU A 540 -22.35 -20.57 -14.92
CA LEU A 540 -22.86 -21.93 -15.10
C LEU A 540 -23.96 -22.24 -14.08
N GLY A 541 -23.81 -21.80 -12.83
CA GLY A 541 -24.86 -21.89 -11.82
C GLY A 541 -26.12 -21.13 -12.24
N TYR A 542 -25.94 -19.95 -12.87
CA TYR A 542 -27.04 -19.18 -13.46
C TYR A 542 -27.71 -19.90 -14.63
N CYS A 543 -26.95 -20.62 -15.46
CA CYS A 543 -27.52 -21.47 -16.50
C CYS A 543 -28.40 -22.58 -15.92
N TYR A 544 -27.92 -23.32 -14.92
CA TYR A 544 -28.71 -24.38 -14.27
C TYR A 544 -29.93 -23.84 -13.51
N LYS A 545 -29.82 -22.69 -12.83
CA LYS A 545 -30.95 -22.08 -12.13
C LYS A 545 -32.07 -21.69 -13.09
N ASN A 546 -31.74 -21.17 -14.28
CA ASN A 546 -32.71 -20.58 -15.20
C ASN A 546 -33.05 -21.47 -16.41
N GLY A 547 -32.31 -22.55 -16.64
CA GLY A 547 -32.49 -23.44 -17.79
C GLY A 547 -31.90 -22.87 -19.08
N ILE A 548 -30.74 -22.20 -19.00
CA ILE A 548 -30.09 -21.56 -20.16
C ILE A 548 -29.15 -22.57 -20.82
N GLY A 549 -29.53 -23.07 -21.99
CA GLY A 549 -28.74 -24.06 -22.75
C GLY A 549 -28.74 -25.47 -22.17
N ILE A 550 -29.44 -25.69 -21.05
CA ILE A 550 -29.55 -26.95 -20.32
C ILE A 550 -30.89 -26.98 -19.55
N GLU A 551 -31.34 -28.14 -19.10
CA GLU A 551 -32.47 -28.26 -18.17
C GLU A 551 -32.15 -27.65 -16.80
N LYS A 552 -33.18 -27.15 -16.11
CA LYS A 552 -33.03 -26.57 -14.77
C LYS A 552 -32.57 -27.62 -13.76
N ASP A 553 -31.59 -27.27 -12.94
CA ASP A 553 -31.05 -28.11 -11.88
C ASP A 553 -30.61 -27.23 -10.70
N TYR A 554 -31.47 -27.13 -9.69
CA TYR A 554 -31.21 -26.23 -8.57
C TYR A 554 -30.08 -26.71 -7.67
N ASP A 555 -29.88 -28.02 -7.54
CA ASP A 555 -28.82 -28.59 -6.71
C ASP A 555 -27.45 -28.30 -7.34
N LYS A 556 -27.31 -28.49 -8.66
CA LYS A 556 -26.08 -28.08 -9.37
C LYS A 556 -25.86 -26.57 -9.32
N ALA A 557 -26.93 -25.78 -9.44
CA ALA A 557 -26.82 -24.32 -9.32
C ALA A 557 -26.28 -23.92 -7.95
N PHE A 558 -26.82 -24.51 -6.88
CA PHE A 558 -26.37 -24.26 -5.50
C PHE A 558 -24.89 -24.59 -5.31
N GLU A 559 -24.46 -25.79 -5.72
CA GLU A 559 -23.05 -26.20 -5.57
C GLU A 559 -22.10 -25.28 -6.35
N LEU A 560 -22.46 -24.86 -7.56
CA LEU A 560 -21.64 -23.93 -8.35
C LEU A 560 -21.58 -22.52 -7.73
N TYR A 561 -22.69 -22.01 -7.20
CA TYR A 561 -22.68 -20.73 -6.48
C TYR A 561 -21.86 -20.81 -5.19
N LYS A 562 -21.90 -21.94 -4.49
CA LYS A 562 -21.10 -22.20 -3.30
C LYS A 562 -19.60 -22.18 -3.63
N GLN A 563 -19.17 -22.92 -4.65
CA GLN A 563 -17.78 -22.92 -5.11
C GLN A 563 -17.31 -21.52 -5.54
N SER A 564 -18.15 -20.79 -6.28
CA SER A 564 -17.87 -19.41 -6.70
C SER A 564 -17.70 -18.47 -5.48
N ALA A 565 -18.56 -18.62 -4.47
CA ALA A 565 -18.50 -17.85 -3.23
C ALA A 565 -17.26 -18.18 -2.37
N GLU A 566 -16.88 -19.45 -2.28
CA GLU A 566 -15.66 -19.92 -1.60
C GLU A 566 -14.40 -19.40 -2.29
N GLY A 567 -14.43 -19.30 -3.63
CA GLY A 567 -13.40 -18.64 -4.44
C GLY A 567 -13.35 -17.11 -4.30
N GLY A 568 -14.27 -16.51 -3.52
CA GLY A 568 -14.30 -15.08 -3.23
C GLY A 568 -15.00 -14.22 -4.29
N TYR A 569 -15.72 -14.82 -5.25
CA TYR A 569 -16.43 -14.04 -6.26
C TYR A 569 -17.67 -13.35 -5.67
N LEU A 570 -17.73 -12.02 -5.79
CA LEU A 570 -18.70 -11.19 -5.09
C LEU A 570 -20.17 -11.54 -5.45
N HIS A 571 -20.44 -11.75 -6.74
CA HIS A 571 -21.77 -12.17 -7.21
C HIS A 571 -22.08 -13.63 -6.83
N GLY A 572 -21.06 -14.48 -6.71
CA GLY A 572 -21.19 -15.83 -6.16
C GLY A 572 -21.66 -15.82 -4.71
N ILE A 573 -21.02 -15.02 -3.85
CA ILE A 573 -21.40 -14.83 -2.43
C ILE A 573 -22.84 -14.34 -2.32
N MET A 574 -23.21 -13.32 -3.10
CA MET A 574 -24.58 -12.81 -3.13
C MET A 574 -25.58 -13.87 -3.59
N MET A 575 -25.26 -14.68 -4.60
CA MET A 575 -26.16 -15.73 -5.08
C MET A 575 -26.28 -16.89 -4.09
N LEU A 576 -25.21 -17.25 -3.37
CA LEU A 576 -25.28 -18.24 -2.31
C LEU A 576 -26.21 -17.76 -1.18
N GLY A 577 -26.15 -16.47 -0.82
CA GLY A 577 -27.11 -15.85 0.10
C GLY A 577 -28.56 -15.98 -0.40
N CYS A 578 -28.80 -15.73 -1.68
CA CYS A 578 -30.11 -15.91 -2.33
C CYS A 578 -30.59 -17.37 -2.33
N CYS A 579 -29.67 -18.33 -2.44
CA CYS A 579 -30.03 -19.74 -2.37
C CYS A 579 -30.51 -20.13 -0.96
N TYR A 580 -29.84 -19.69 0.09
CA TYR A 580 -30.28 -19.93 1.46
C TYR A 580 -31.54 -19.13 1.83
N ASP A 581 -31.72 -17.92 1.30
CA ASP A 581 -32.90 -17.09 1.56
C ASP A 581 -34.17 -17.73 0.96
N ARG A 582 -34.06 -18.25 -0.27
CA ARG A 582 -35.20 -18.74 -1.06
C ARG A 582 -35.31 -20.26 -1.16
N GLY A 583 -34.35 -21.00 -0.61
CA GLY A 583 -34.31 -22.47 -0.69
C GLY A 583 -34.00 -23.01 -2.09
N ILE A 584 -33.08 -22.38 -2.82
CA ILE A 584 -32.67 -22.82 -4.17
C ILE A 584 -31.57 -23.88 -4.02
N GLY A 585 -31.91 -25.15 -4.28
CA GLY A 585 -30.96 -26.28 -4.19
C GLY A 585 -30.49 -26.58 -2.75
N THR A 586 -31.15 -25.99 -1.76
CA THR A 586 -30.85 -26.14 -0.34
C THR A 586 -32.08 -25.81 0.50
N LYS A 587 -32.04 -26.09 1.80
CA LYS A 587 -33.10 -25.68 2.73
C LYS A 587 -32.99 -24.17 3.02
N ILE A 588 -34.12 -23.54 3.28
CA ILE A 588 -34.16 -22.13 3.70
C ILE A 588 -33.39 -21.96 5.02
N ASP A 589 -32.42 -21.05 5.03
CA ASP A 589 -31.61 -20.67 6.18
C ASP A 589 -31.37 -19.15 6.16
N ARG A 590 -32.29 -18.40 6.78
CA ARG A 590 -32.25 -16.94 6.76
C ARG A 590 -31.06 -16.36 7.52
N GLN A 591 -30.53 -17.07 8.53
CA GLN A 591 -29.36 -16.60 9.26
C GLN A 591 -28.11 -16.67 8.37
N LYS A 592 -27.88 -17.79 7.67
CA LYS A 592 -26.79 -17.88 6.69
C LYS A 592 -26.93 -16.91 5.53
N ALA A 593 -28.16 -16.72 5.05
CA ALA A 593 -28.43 -15.71 4.02
C ALA A 593 -28.04 -14.30 4.49
N PHE A 594 -28.39 -13.94 5.73
CA PHE A 594 -27.99 -12.67 6.35
C PHE A 594 -26.47 -12.53 6.40
N GLU A 595 -25.75 -13.53 6.90
CA GLU A 595 -24.29 -13.50 6.99
C GLU A 595 -23.62 -13.31 5.62
N LEU A 596 -24.11 -14.00 4.59
CA LEU A 596 -23.59 -13.90 3.22
C LEU A 596 -23.92 -12.57 2.56
N TYR A 597 -25.15 -12.08 2.70
CA TYR A 597 -25.51 -10.75 2.21
C TYR A 597 -24.74 -9.66 2.94
N GLN A 598 -24.54 -9.77 4.26
CA GLN A 598 -23.74 -8.84 5.03
C GLN A 598 -22.29 -8.81 4.53
N LYS A 599 -21.68 -9.97 4.29
CA LYS A 599 -20.32 -10.09 3.71
C LYS A 599 -20.23 -9.41 2.34
N SER A 600 -21.16 -9.70 1.43
CA SER A 600 -21.16 -9.14 0.08
C SER A 600 -21.52 -7.64 0.05
N ALA A 601 -22.42 -7.18 0.92
CA ALA A 601 -22.82 -5.79 1.06
C ALA A 601 -21.67 -4.90 1.56
N ASN A 602 -20.88 -5.41 2.52
CA ASN A 602 -19.68 -4.74 3.03
C ASN A 602 -18.60 -4.57 1.96
N LEU A 603 -18.54 -5.49 0.98
CA LEU A 603 -17.67 -5.41 -0.20
C LEU A 603 -18.27 -4.54 -1.32
N GLY A 604 -19.41 -3.88 -1.08
CA GLY A 604 -19.98 -2.90 -2.01
C GLY A 604 -21.04 -3.43 -2.97
N GLN A 605 -21.38 -4.73 -2.96
CA GLN A 605 -22.33 -5.27 -3.94
C GLN A 605 -23.75 -4.71 -3.73
N MET A 606 -24.26 -3.95 -4.71
CA MET A 606 -25.51 -3.19 -4.57
C MET A 606 -26.77 -4.05 -4.31
N VAL A 607 -26.86 -5.24 -4.91
CA VAL A 607 -28.00 -6.17 -4.74
C VAL A 607 -27.95 -6.83 -3.36
N ALA A 608 -26.75 -7.17 -2.85
CA ALA A 608 -26.57 -7.67 -1.50
C ALA A 608 -26.93 -6.61 -0.46
N GLN A 609 -26.54 -5.34 -0.69
CA GLN A 609 -26.94 -4.22 0.16
C GLN A 609 -28.47 -4.07 0.20
N TYR A 610 -29.13 -4.17 -0.96
CA TYR A 610 -30.60 -4.15 -1.03
C TYR A 610 -31.25 -5.32 -0.28
N ASN A 611 -30.76 -6.55 -0.48
CA ASN A 611 -31.32 -7.72 0.20
C ASN A 611 -31.07 -7.66 1.71
N LEU A 612 -29.91 -7.16 2.14
CA LEU A 612 -29.62 -6.93 3.55
C LEU A 612 -30.55 -5.87 4.15
N ALA A 613 -30.86 -4.81 3.41
CA ALA A 613 -31.84 -3.81 3.82
C ALA A 613 -33.24 -4.42 4.03
N LEU A 614 -33.69 -5.27 3.10
CA LEU A 614 -34.94 -6.02 3.23
C LEU A 614 -34.96 -6.91 4.48
N MET A 615 -33.86 -7.60 4.79
CA MET A 615 -33.77 -8.45 5.98
C MET A 615 -33.88 -7.64 7.28
N TYR A 616 -33.23 -6.48 7.35
CA TYR A 616 -33.39 -5.56 8.48
C TYR A 616 -34.79 -4.93 8.56
N GLU A 617 -35.44 -4.63 7.43
CA GLU A 617 -36.80 -4.07 7.39
C GLU A 617 -37.84 -5.09 7.92
N ASN A 618 -37.70 -6.35 7.52
CA ASN A 618 -38.65 -7.42 7.83
C ASN A 618 -38.32 -8.17 9.13
N GLY A 619 -37.06 -8.13 9.59
CA GLY A 619 -36.58 -8.99 10.68
C GLY A 619 -36.36 -10.44 10.25
N ASP A 620 -35.98 -10.66 8.99
CA ASP A 620 -35.74 -12.00 8.44
C ASP A 620 -34.30 -12.43 8.70
N GLY A 621 -34.09 -13.43 9.55
CA GLY A 621 -32.74 -13.93 9.90
C GLY A 621 -31.92 -13.02 10.81
N ILE A 622 -32.45 -11.85 11.17
CA ILE A 622 -31.86 -10.87 12.08
C ILE A 622 -32.98 -10.09 12.79
N THR A 623 -32.68 -9.46 13.94
CA THR A 623 -33.62 -8.53 14.57
C THR A 623 -33.94 -7.37 13.63
N LYS A 624 -35.23 -7.05 13.49
CA LYS A 624 -35.71 -5.90 12.72
C LYS A 624 -35.07 -4.59 13.20
N ASP A 625 -34.55 -3.80 12.27
CA ASP A 625 -33.82 -2.56 12.51
C ASP A 625 -34.02 -1.60 11.33
N ILE A 626 -34.98 -0.67 11.47
CA ILE A 626 -35.38 0.22 10.37
C ILE A 626 -34.26 1.20 9.99
N ASP A 627 -33.47 1.68 10.96
CA ASP A 627 -32.38 2.61 10.70
C ASP A 627 -31.29 1.94 9.85
N LYS A 628 -30.96 0.67 10.14
CA LYS A 628 -30.06 -0.11 9.30
C LYS A 628 -30.65 -0.42 7.93
N ALA A 629 -31.95 -0.69 7.84
CA ALA A 629 -32.61 -0.88 6.55
C ALA A 629 -32.46 0.38 5.67
N ILE A 630 -32.74 1.56 6.23
CA ILE A 630 -32.55 2.86 5.56
C ILE A 630 -31.10 3.05 5.13
N TYR A 631 -30.14 2.78 6.02
CA TYR A 631 -28.71 2.88 5.72
C TYR A 631 -28.32 2.04 4.50
N TRP A 632 -28.71 0.77 4.47
CA TRP A 632 -28.35 -0.14 3.39
C TRP A 632 -29.11 0.13 2.09
N TYR A 633 -30.40 0.50 2.17
CA TYR A 633 -31.13 0.95 0.99
C TYR A 633 -30.50 2.20 0.37
N LYS A 634 -30.08 3.17 1.19
CA LYS A 634 -29.39 4.38 0.71
C LYS A 634 -28.09 4.03 -0.01
N LYS A 635 -27.24 3.18 0.59
CA LYS A 635 -26.00 2.70 -0.04
C LYS A 635 -26.24 2.03 -1.40
N SER A 636 -27.26 1.18 -1.49
CA SER A 636 -27.62 0.50 -2.74
C SER A 636 -28.19 1.47 -3.79
N ALA A 637 -29.03 2.42 -3.36
CA ALA A 637 -29.63 3.43 -4.23
C ALA A 637 -28.62 4.44 -4.77
N GLU A 638 -27.60 4.82 -3.98
CA GLU A 638 -26.48 5.67 -4.40
C GLU A 638 -25.66 5.02 -5.54
N GLN A 639 -25.66 3.69 -5.63
CA GLN A 639 -25.06 2.93 -6.73
C GLN A 639 -26.01 2.73 -7.93
N GLY A 640 -27.22 3.29 -7.88
CA GLY A 640 -28.19 3.25 -8.96
C GLY A 640 -29.18 2.09 -8.92
N TYR A 641 -29.24 1.30 -7.84
CA TYR A 641 -30.19 0.19 -7.76
C TYR A 641 -31.63 0.68 -7.56
N TYR A 642 -32.44 0.60 -8.62
CA TYR A 642 -33.79 1.19 -8.67
C TYR A 642 -34.75 0.65 -7.60
N LEU A 643 -34.72 -0.66 -7.30
CA LEU A 643 -35.57 -1.24 -6.26
C LEU A 643 -35.23 -0.69 -4.88
N ALA A 644 -33.94 -0.46 -4.58
CA ALA A 644 -33.52 0.16 -3.33
C ALA A 644 -34.04 1.60 -3.22
N LYS A 645 -33.98 2.38 -4.31
CA LYS A 645 -34.51 3.74 -4.34
C LYS A 645 -36.01 3.79 -4.05
N ASN A 646 -36.79 2.89 -4.66
CA ASN A 646 -38.22 2.81 -4.44
C ASN A 646 -38.57 2.39 -3.01
N ASN A 647 -37.90 1.35 -2.49
CA ASN A 647 -38.18 0.88 -1.12
C ASN A 647 -37.72 1.89 -0.08
N LEU A 648 -36.58 2.58 -0.30
CA LEU A 648 -36.14 3.67 0.57
C LEU A 648 -37.21 4.76 0.67
N LYS A 649 -37.75 5.20 -0.48
CA LYS A 649 -38.81 6.20 -0.51
C LYS A 649 -40.05 5.72 0.24
N ASN A 650 -40.53 4.52 -0.07
CA ASN A 650 -41.71 3.94 0.57
C ASN A 650 -41.52 3.74 2.08
N LEU A 651 -40.30 3.45 2.53
CA LEU A 651 -39.97 3.24 3.94
C LEU A 651 -39.91 4.57 4.70
N ILE A 652 -39.33 5.60 4.09
CA ILE A 652 -39.31 6.97 4.65
C ILE A 652 -40.72 7.56 4.71
N ASP A 653 -41.54 7.35 3.68
CA ASP A 653 -42.93 7.87 3.64
C ASP A 653 -43.85 7.22 4.71
N LYS A 654 -43.42 6.12 5.33
CA LYS A 654 -44.16 5.40 6.39
C LYS A 654 -43.73 5.73 7.82
N LEU A 655 -42.62 6.48 7.99
CA LEU A 655 -42.07 6.93 9.28
C LEU A 655 -42.52 8.36 9.55
#